data_AF-A0A7M3LVC3-F1
#
_entry.id   AF-A0A7M3LVC3-F1
#
_cell.length_a   1.000
_cell.length_b   1.000
_cell.length_c   1.000
_cell.angle_alpha   90.00
_cell.angle_beta   90.00
_cell.angle_gamma   90.00
#
_symmetry.space_group_name_H-M   'P 1'
#
loop_
_entity.id
_entity.type
_entity.pdbx_description
1 polymer ?
#
loop_
_entity_poly.entity_id
_entity_poly.type
_entity_poly.pdbx_seq_one_letter_code
_entity_poly.pdbx_strand_id
1 'polypeptide(L)'
;MVPDGWTADGQPVGKPWSEVRTPLVQIAAVSETQTKNTWVPLLEMLQGPVLDAHPGLEPMDTFVSLPRGRIEPITSSARTVKGNKPVFAVLDQALALDTPIPAPAGWLTMGSLQAGDLIFGSGGLPVKVTDAKPVSTEHDCFEVTFADGTSMVSSAGHLWWTKVRGSAAQAKVRTTGEMFADGRAFRIPVAKPFDCPEADLSVPPYLLGLWLGDGTRGKCEISVHGSDLEATQANLAACGVESWPRRYEPSLNAYSAGGDQINLSFTRAKGFAMKGRPAVAQALSRLPCYRDKHVPAEYLMGSIAQRTALMQGLMDSDGCCTTSGTCTFINTNRCLAEALVQLLRSLGQVTSGAKWVADERYTGGGKFRVDFTPRGGFQPFLLPRKARRVRQHNRSPEWITITSIRPVPRVPVRCIAVDSEDHLFAAGVGGHLTHNTEEWVRSNRGNRLAETMRINAAKVGGTTIESPNAFIPGEGSVAEESAAFWAKIREGRARDDGLYYDHREAPPETDMTDRHSLLAGLAYTYGDSADRNGGHVDLDVIVATIWDPSTDPQTARADFLNQITHASDSWISQPEWAGVAAPEKVIGRGEEIVLGFDGSRRRSRGVTDATALVGCRVSDGHLFLLGCWEQPDGPFGADWQVPTVEVLATVEDVFREYRVVGMYADPAKWESHVATWEAKHGRRLKVKASVQHPIEWWMTGGRSTFIVRALEKFRSSVVDGELTHDGSSVLTRHILNARRRESRSGIQIMKEHPDSPKKIDAAVAAVLAWQCRVDAMAKGLGKKKAGKGRVVVLR
;
A
#
# COMPACT_ATOMS: atom_id res chain seq x y z
N MET A 1 -23.71 41.36 -3.63
CA MET A 1 -24.08 41.79 -5.00
C MET A 1 -22.80 41.99 -5.79
N VAL A 2 -22.84 41.93 -7.13
CA VAL A 2 -21.71 42.29 -8.00
C VAL A 2 -22.00 43.57 -8.76
N PRO A 3 -20.99 44.39 -9.10
CA PRO A 3 -21.18 45.61 -9.89
C PRO A 3 -21.71 45.27 -11.28
N ASP A 4 -22.78 45.93 -11.70
CA ASP A 4 -23.48 45.71 -12.97
C ASP A 4 -23.80 47.07 -13.62
N GLY A 5 -22.72 47.80 -13.96
CA GLY A 5 -22.79 49.13 -14.55
C GLY A 5 -23.04 50.28 -13.57
N TRP A 6 -23.45 51.42 -14.13
CA TRP A 6 -23.66 52.69 -13.44
C TRP A 6 -25.01 53.30 -13.89
N THR A 7 -25.65 54.08 -13.02
CA THR A 7 -26.82 54.89 -13.38
C THR A 7 -26.43 56.04 -14.32
N ALA A 8 -27.42 56.68 -14.94
CA ALA A 8 -27.21 57.90 -15.74
C ALA A 8 -26.53 59.04 -14.94
N ASP A 9 -26.72 59.06 -13.61
CA ASP A 9 -26.10 60.00 -12.67
C ASP A 9 -24.72 59.54 -12.13
N GLY A 10 -24.16 58.47 -12.70
CA GLY A 10 -22.81 58.00 -12.38
C GLY A 10 -22.67 57.30 -11.02
N GLN A 11 -23.73 56.65 -10.51
CA GLN A 11 -23.67 55.83 -9.29
C GLN A 11 -23.63 54.34 -9.62
N PRO A 12 -22.82 53.50 -8.94
CA PRO A 12 -22.63 52.10 -9.30
C PRO A 12 -23.84 51.27 -8.88
N VAL A 13 -24.38 50.47 -9.80
CA VAL A 13 -25.52 49.56 -9.54
C VAL A 13 -25.00 48.15 -9.27
N GLY A 14 -25.66 47.40 -8.39
CA GLY A 14 -25.27 46.03 -8.07
C GLY A 14 -26.43 45.04 -8.18
N LYS A 15 -26.13 43.82 -8.65
CA LYS A 15 -27.09 42.72 -8.81
C LYS A 15 -26.90 41.60 -7.76
N PRO A 16 -27.95 40.93 -7.25
CA PRO A 16 -27.82 39.77 -6.37
C PRO A 16 -27.02 38.62 -7.00
N TRP A 17 -26.03 38.08 -6.27
CA TRP A 17 -25.15 37.02 -6.78
C TRP A 17 -25.87 35.69 -7.06
N SER A 18 -26.99 35.45 -6.36
CA SER A 18 -27.88 34.31 -6.55
C SER A 18 -28.46 34.20 -7.97
N GLU A 19 -28.57 35.32 -8.69
CA GLU A 19 -29.15 35.41 -10.04
C GLU A 19 -28.11 35.40 -11.17
N VAL A 20 -26.84 35.13 -10.84
CA VAL A 20 -25.69 35.19 -11.77
C VAL A 20 -24.86 33.89 -11.71
N ARG A 21 -25.41 32.80 -11.12
CA ARG A 21 -24.68 31.55 -10.82
C ARG A 21 -23.78 31.09 -11.96
N THR A 22 -22.53 30.82 -11.60
CA THR A 22 -21.40 30.49 -12.48
C THR A 22 -20.85 29.14 -11.99
N PRO A 23 -21.34 27.97 -12.50
CA PRO A 23 -20.86 26.65 -12.07
C PRO A 23 -19.33 26.51 -12.12
N LEU A 24 -18.74 26.06 -11.01
CA LEU A 24 -17.30 25.73 -10.90
C LEU A 24 -17.17 24.24 -10.53
N VAL A 25 -17.00 23.40 -11.54
CA VAL A 25 -16.91 21.94 -11.37
C VAL A 25 -15.43 21.56 -11.28
N GLN A 26 -15.02 20.79 -10.28
CA GLN A 26 -13.60 20.59 -9.98
C GLN A 26 -13.27 19.10 -9.85
N ILE A 27 -12.83 18.43 -10.92
CA ILE A 27 -12.37 17.03 -10.80
C ILE A 27 -11.12 17.05 -9.91
N ALA A 28 -11.05 16.18 -8.90
CA ALA A 28 -10.18 16.40 -7.74
C ALA A 28 -9.63 15.11 -7.12
N ALA A 29 -8.40 15.19 -6.62
CA ALA A 29 -7.57 14.01 -6.36
C ALA A 29 -6.51 14.16 -5.26
N VAL A 30 -5.95 13.04 -4.74
CA VAL A 30 -4.67 13.08 -4.00
C VAL A 30 -3.44 13.16 -4.91
N SER A 31 -3.54 12.81 -6.20
CA SER A 31 -2.48 12.94 -7.22
C SER A 31 -3.02 13.38 -8.58
N GLU A 32 -2.19 13.89 -9.49
CA GLU A 32 -2.69 14.56 -10.71
C GLU A 32 -3.21 13.61 -11.78
N THR A 33 -2.55 12.47 -11.94
CA THR A 33 -2.95 11.40 -12.84
C THR A 33 -4.37 10.91 -12.51
N GLN A 34 -4.78 11.00 -11.24
CA GLN A 34 -6.12 10.60 -10.83
C GLN A 34 -7.21 11.41 -11.52
N THR A 35 -6.98 12.73 -11.50
CA THR A 35 -7.88 13.69 -12.11
C THR A 35 -7.94 13.47 -13.63
N LYS A 36 -6.82 13.04 -14.24
CA LYS A 36 -6.70 12.83 -15.69
C LYS A 36 -7.54 11.67 -16.21
N ASN A 37 -7.69 10.57 -15.47
CA ASN A 37 -8.46 9.40 -15.91
C ASN A 37 -9.98 9.68 -16.08
N THR A 38 -10.49 10.76 -15.48
CA THR A 38 -11.85 11.27 -15.76
C THR A 38 -11.84 12.54 -16.61
N TRP A 39 -10.80 13.36 -16.50
CA TRP A 39 -10.67 14.59 -17.29
C TRP A 39 -10.49 14.33 -18.80
N VAL A 40 -9.71 13.33 -19.19
CA VAL A 40 -9.44 13.02 -20.60
C VAL A 40 -10.69 12.50 -21.31
N PRO A 41 -11.40 11.45 -20.83
CA PRO A 41 -12.67 11.04 -21.43
C PRO A 41 -13.73 12.15 -21.43
N LEU A 42 -13.75 13.01 -20.40
CA LEU A 42 -14.64 14.17 -20.36
C LEU A 42 -14.32 15.19 -21.45
N LEU A 43 -13.04 15.49 -21.72
CA LEU A 43 -12.65 16.35 -22.85
C LEU A 43 -12.99 15.72 -24.20
N GLU A 44 -12.78 14.41 -24.38
CA GLU A 44 -13.12 13.70 -25.63
C GLU A 44 -14.63 13.69 -25.88
N MET A 45 -15.44 13.38 -24.86
CA MET A 45 -16.91 13.46 -24.94
C MET A 45 -17.39 14.88 -25.25
N LEU A 46 -16.74 15.90 -24.66
CA LEU A 46 -17.05 17.31 -24.93
C LEU A 46 -16.67 17.72 -26.36
N GLN A 47 -15.61 17.17 -26.94
CA GLN A 47 -15.21 17.39 -28.33
C GLN A 47 -16.10 16.65 -29.35
N GLY A 48 -17.01 15.78 -28.88
CA GLY A 48 -18.04 15.12 -29.68
C GLY A 48 -19.39 15.86 -29.73
N PRO A 49 -20.52 15.15 -29.89
CA PRO A 49 -21.86 15.73 -30.09
C PRO A 49 -22.37 16.67 -28.96
N VAL A 50 -21.67 16.72 -27.83
CA VAL A 50 -22.01 17.60 -26.70
C VAL A 50 -21.75 19.07 -27.03
N LEU A 51 -20.74 19.38 -27.84
CA LEU A 51 -20.50 20.75 -28.35
C LEU A 51 -21.68 21.26 -29.21
N ASP A 52 -22.22 20.40 -30.08
CA ASP A 52 -23.37 20.73 -30.93
C ASP A 52 -24.65 20.95 -30.11
N ALA A 53 -24.81 20.18 -29.02
CA ALA A 53 -25.96 20.28 -28.11
C ALA A 53 -25.88 21.50 -27.16
N HIS A 54 -24.68 22.02 -26.87
CA HIS A 54 -24.43 23.06 -25.86
C HIS A 54 -23.52 24.18 -26.39
N PRO A 55 -24.06 25.14 -27.18
CA PRO A 55 -23.29 26.24 -27.75
C PRO A 55 -22.59 27.11 -26.70
N GLY A 56 -21.29 27.37 -26.92
CA GLY A 56 -20.46 28.23 -26.08
C GLY A 56 -19.67 27.52 -24.96
N LEU A 57 -19.64 26.18 -24.96
CA LEU A 57 -18.59 25.42 -24.27
C LEU A 57 -17.26 25.58 -25.01
N GLU A 58 -16.17 25.85 -24.28
CA GLU A 58 -14.80 25.84 -24.85
C GLU A 58 -13.94 24.83 -24.09
N PRO A 59 -13.80 23.58 -24.59
CA PRO A 59 -12.95 22.57 -23.97
C PRO A 59 -11.47 22.89 -24.22
N MET A 60 -10.74 23.30 -23.18
CA MET A 60 -9.28 23.49 -23.21
C MET A 60 -8.61 22.39 -22.38
N ASP A 61 -7.37 22.02 -22.74
CA ASP A 61 -6.61 20.91 -22.13
C ASP A 61 -6.54 20.94 -20.59
N THR A 62 -6.60 22.13 -19.99
CA THR A 62 -6.47 22.35 -18.54
C THR A 62 -7.73 22.88 -17.85
N PHE A 63 -8.79 23.21 -18.60
CA PHE A 63 -10.11 23.56 -18.08
C PHE A 63 -11.14 23.67 -19.21
N VAL A 64 -12.41 23.41 -18.93
CA VAL A 64 -13.51 23.71 -19.86
C VAL A 64 -14.10 25.04 -19.46
N SER A 65 -14.06 26.02 -20.36
CA SER A 65 -14.79 27.27 -20.20
C SER A 65 -16.28 27.00 -20.43
N LEU A 66 -17.14 27.46 -19.53
CA LEU A 66 -18.59 27.44 -19.72
C LEU A 66 -19.05 28.87 -20.01
N PRO A 67 -20.14 29.10 -20.78
CA PRO A 67 -20.66 30.45 -21.06
C PRO A 67 -20.86 31.31 -19.80
N ARG A 68 -21.12 30.63 -18.67
CA ARG A 68 -20.97 31.14 -17.31
C ARG A 68 -20.45 30.02 -16.40
N GLY A 69 -19.14 29.80 -16.32
CA GLY A 69 -18.57 28.79 -15.41
C GLY A 69 -17.21 28.25 -15.86
N ARG A 70 -16.71 27.25 -15.12
CA ARG A 70 -15.47 26.54 -15.44
C ARG A 70 -15.54 25.10 -14.92
N ILE A 71 -15.04 24.14 -15.70
CA ILE A 71 -14.70 22.80 -15.22
C ILE A 71 -13.17 22.73 -15.15
N GLU A 72 -12.56 22.29 -14.06
CA GLU A 72 -11.10 22.23 -13.93
C GLU A 72 -10.59 21.02 -13.13
N PRO A 73 -9.40 20.47 -13.45
CA PRO A 73 -8.73 19.47 -12.64
C PRO A 73 -7.94 20.11 -11.48
N ILE A 74 -8.03 19.56 -10.26
CA ILE A 74 -7.29 20.04 -9.08
C ILE A 74 -6.59 18.90 -8.31
N THR A 75 -5.52 19.25 -7.60
CA THR A 75 -4.75 18.34 -6.73
C THR A 75 -4.40 19.02 -5.40
N SER A 76 -3.94 18.21 -4.43
CA SER A 76 -3.10 18.63 -3.30
C SER A 76 -3.77 19.28 -2.07
N SER A 77 -3.85 18.48 -1.00
CA SER A 77 -3.87 18.87 0.43
C SER A 77 -5.02 19.76 0.96
N ALA A 78 -5.68 19.24 2.01
CA ALA A 78 -6.67 19.92 2.86
C ALA A 78 -6.34 21.37 3.29
N ARG A 79 -5.05 21.73 3.42
CA ARG A 79 -4.64 23.08 3.86
C ARG A 79 -4.66 24.12 2.74
N THR A 80 -4.48 23.69 1.50
CA THR A 80 -4.50 24.52 0.29
C THR A 80 -5.92 24.74 -0.20
N VAL A 81 -6.79 23.74 -0.05
CA VAL A 81 -8.16 23.76 -0.55
C VAL A 81 -9.12 24.55 0.37
N LYS A 82 -8.80 24.77 1.65
CA LYS A 82 -9.70 25.40 2.65
C LYS A 82 -10.12 26.83 2.27
N GLY A 83 -11.35 26.99 1.75
CA GLY A 83 -11.89 28.28 1.29
C GLY A 83 -12.35 28.30 -0.18
N ASN A 84 -11.96 27.31 -0.99
CA ASN A 84 -12.46 27.14 -2.37
C ASN A 84 -13.93 26.72 -2.42
N LYS A 85 -14.51 26.66 -3.63
CA LYS A 85 -15.93 26.37 -3.89
C LYS A 85 -16.13 25.25 -4.95
N PRO A 86 -15.76 23.98 -4.66
CA PRO A 86 -15.83 22.84 -5.59
C PRO A 86 -17.23 22.27 -5.80
N VAL A 87 -17.38 21.43 -6.85
CA VAL A 87 -18.59 20.65 -7.17
C VAL A 87 -18.30 19.15 -7.65
N PHE A 88 -17.07 18.50 -7.57
CA PHE A 88 -16.73 17.08 -8.08
C PHE A 88 -15.41 16.34 -7.53
N ALA A 89 -15.01 15.06 -7.92
CA ALA A 89 -13.71 14.29 -7.60
C ALA A 89 -13.43 12.83 -8.25
N VAL A 90 -12.20 12.36 -8.69
CA VAL A 90 -11.79 10.95 -9.21
C VAL A 90 -10.21 10.54 -9.22
N LEU A 91 -9.82 9.21 -9.40
CA LEU A 91 -8.62 8.23 -9.15
C LEU A 91 -7.33 7.89 -10.08
N ASP A 92 -6.01 7.64 -9.65
CA ASP A 92 -4.68 7.10 -10.34
C ASP A 92 -3.17 7.79 -10.34
N GLN A 93 -1.99 7.13 -10.66
CA GLN A 93 -0.50 7.55 -10.63
C GLN A 93 0.56 6.76 -11.55
N ALA A 94 1.76 7.27 -12.06
CA ALA A 94 2.82 6.47 -12.86
C ALA A 94 4.36 6.96 -13.00
N LEU A 95 5.36 6.17 -13.54
CA LEU A 95 6.87 6.40 -13.73
C LEU A 95 7.51 5.88 -15.07
N ALA A 96 8.60 6.43 -15.67
CA ALA A 96 9.10 6.02 -17.03
C ALA A 96 9.69 4.60 -17.15
N LEU A 97 9.37 3.85 -18.23
CA LEU A 97 9.67 2.41 -18.39
C LEU A 97 11.16 2.05 -18.41
N ASP A 98 12.02 2.89 -18.97
CA ASP A 98 13.46 2.65 -19.08
C ASP A 98 14.22 2.92 -17.77
N THR A 99 13.55 3.49 -16.76
CA THR A 99 14.12 3.75 -15.44
C THR A 99 14.71 2.47 -14.84
N PRO A 100 16.03 2.41 -14.58
CA PRO A 100 16.66 1.23 -13.98
C PRO A 100 16.22 1.04 -12.54
N ILE A 101 15.87 -0.18 -12.14
CA ILE A 101 15.43 -0.54 -10.80
C ILE A 101 16.43 -1.54 -10.21
N PRO A 102 17.10 -1.24 -9.07
CA PRO A 102 18.04 -2.16 -8.47
C PRO A 102 17.29 -3.28 -7.72
N ALA A 103 17.67 -4.53 -8.04
CA ALA A 103 17.11 -5.75 -7.46
C ALA A 103 18.23 -6.68 -6.94
N PRO A 104 17.96 -7.65 -6.04
CA PRO A 104 18.98 -8.59 -5.56
C PRO A 104 19.59 -9.45 -6.67
N ALA A 105 18.83 -9.74 -7.73
CA ALA A 105 19.27 -10.54 -8.88
C ALA A 105 20.05 -9.73 -9.94
N GLY A 106 20.17 -8.40 -9.78
CA GLY A 106 20.76 -7.50 -10.78
C GLY A 106 19.94 -6.24 -10.99
N TRP A 107 20.13 -5.57 -12.14
CA TRP A 107 19.30 -4.42 -12.51
C TRP A 107 18.14 -4.86 -13.40
N LEU A 108 16.93 -4.45 -13.02
CA LEU A 108 15.71 -4.54 -13.82
C LEU A 108 15.38 -3.15 -14.41
N THR A 109 14.33 -3.04 -15.21
CA THR A 109 13.77 -1.75 -15.64
C THR A 109 12.32 -1.61 -15.17
N MET A 110 11.84 -0.37 -15.01
CA MET A 110 10.45 -0.11 -14.64
C MET A 110 9.44 -0.72 -15.63
N GLY A 111 9.83 -0.97 -16.88
CA GLY A 111 9.04 -1.70 -17.88
C GLY A 111 9.15 -3.22 -17.84
N SER A 112 10.19 -3.79 -17.21
CA SER A 112 10.37 -5.26 -17.11
C SER A 112 9.81 -5.88 -15.83
N LEU A 113 9.57 -5.08 -14.78
CA LEU A 113 9.04 -5.56 -13.49
C LEU A 113 7.70 -6.32 -13.63
N GLN A 114 7.50 -7.32 -12.78
CA GLN A 114 6.29 -8.11 -12.64
C GLN A 114 5.92 -8.27 -11.16
N ALA A 115 4.64 -8.55 -10.88
CA ALA A 115 4.22 -8.97 -9.54
C ALA A 115 5.00 -10.23 -9.13
N GLY A 116 5.65 -10.19 -7.96
CA GLY A 116 6.58 -11.22 -7.52
C GLY A 116 8.05 -10.82 -7.49
N ASP A 117 8.47 -9.83 -8.29
CA ASP A 117 9.87 -9.38 -8.33
C ASP A 117 10.31 -8.79 -6.98
N LEU A 118 11.60 -8.99 -6.66
CA LEU A 118 12.23 -8.40 -5.47
C LEU A 118 13.06 -7.19 -5.88
N ILE A 119 12.79 -6.03 -5.28
CA ILE A 119 13.53 -4.77 -5.49
C ILE A 119 13.95 -4.18 -4.13
N PHE A 120 14.82 -3.17 -4.08
CA PHE A 120 15.25 -2.62 -2.79
C PHE A 120 14.31 -1.55 -2.22
N GLY A 121 13.87 -1.72 -0.98
CA GLY A 121 13.11 -0.72 -0.21
C GLY A 121 13.99 0.31 0.49
N SER A 122 13.38 1.26 1.20
CA SER A 122 14.11 2.32 1.95
C SER A 122 15.14 1.79 2.95
N GLY A 123 14.84 0.63 3.56
CA GLY A 123 15.69 -0.08 4.50
C GLY A 123 16.96 -0.67 3.88
N GLY A 124 17.10 -0.66 2.55
CA GLY A 124 18.15 -1.39 1.83
C GLY A 124 17.89 -2.89 1.72
N LEU A 125 16.83 -3.40 2.36
CA LEU A 125 16.37 -4.79 2.27
C LEU A 125 15.54 -5.01 1.00
N PRO A 126 15.47 -6.25 0.47
CA PRO A 126 14.52 -6.62 -0.57
C PRO A 126 13.07 -6.44 -0.10
N VAL A 127 12.23 -5.90 -0.98
CA VAL A 127 10.76 -5.76 -0.86
C VAL A 127 10.13 -6.32 -2.13
N LYS A 128 8.92 -6.86 -2.02
CA LYS A 128 8.23 -7.52 -3.13
C LYS A 128 7.39 -6.53 -3.91
N VAL A 129 7.48 -6.56 -5.23
CA VAL A 129 6.51 -5.93 -6.13
C VAL A 129 5.20 -6.71 -6.01
N THR A 130 4.15 -6.06 -5.52
CA THR A 130 2.82 -6.68 -5.36
C THR A 130 2.00 -6.58 -6.64
N ASP A 131 2.19 -5.52 -7.43
CA ASP A 131 1.49 -5.29 -8.70
C ASP A 131 2.33 -4.43 -9.66
N ALA A 132 2.08 -4.54 -10.96
CA ALA A 132 2.66 -3.73 -12.02
C ALA A 132 1.58 -3.36 -13.06
N LYS A 133 1.09 -2.12 -12.98
CA LYS A 133 -0.04 -1.60 -13.78
C LYS A 133 0.24 -1.58 -15.29
N PRO A 134 -0.77 -1.39 -16.16
CA PRO A 134 -0.54 -1.19 -17.60
C PRO A 134 0.40 -0.01 -17.92
N VAL A 135 0.98 -0.04 -19.12
CA VAL A 135 1.78 1.08 -19.65
C VAL A 135 0.86 2.19 -20.13
N SER A 136 1.17 3.44 -19.77
CA SER A 136 0.50 4.64 -20.27
C SER A 136 1.48 5.57 -20.99
N THR A 137 1.00 6.29 -22.00
CA THR A 137 1.77 7.28 -22.79
C THR A 137 1.24 8.70 -22.66
N GLU A 138 0.15 8.90 -21.90
CA GLU A 138 -0.63 10.14 -21.93
C GLU A 138 -0.18 11.19 -20.90
N HIS A 139 0.69 10.81 -19.97
CA HIS A 139 1.11 11.68 -18.88
C HIS A 139 2.21 12.66 -19.28
N ASP A 140 2.06 13.92 -18.85
CA ASP A 140 3.13 14.90 -18.91
C ASP A 140 4.30 14.45 -18.04
N CYS A 141 5.49 14.43 -18.65
CA CYS A 141 6.69 13.86 -18.07
C CYS A 141 7.68 14.96 -17.65
N PHE A 142 8.43 14.67 -16.59
CA PHE A 142 9.43 15.57 -16.03
C PHE A 142 10.73 14.82 -15.77
N GLU A 143 11.86 15.40 -16.20
CA GLU A 143 13.17 14.99 -15.73
C GLU A 143 13.41 15.58 -14.33
N VAL A 144 13.62 14.70 -13.35
CA VAL A 144 14.01 15.04 -11.98
C VAL A 144 15.50 14.78 -11.84
N THR A 145 16.29 15.83 -11.63
CA THR A 145 17.75 15.79 -11.46
C THR A 145 18.13 15.87 -9.99
N PHE A 146 19.14 15.12 -9.56
CA PHE A 146 19.61 15.04 -8.18
C PHE A 146 21.03 15.63 -8.00
N ALA A 147 21.39 15.94 -6.76
CA ALA A 147 22.69 16.53 -6.41
C ALA A 147 23.90 15.59 -6.58
N ASP A 148 23.67 14.31 -6.86
CA ASP A 148 24.71 13.33 -7.24
C ASP A 148 24.98 13.32 -8.77
N GLY A 149 24.28 14.17 -9.53
CA GLY A 149 24.43 14.32 -10.98
C GLY A 149 23.59 13.35 -11.82
N THR A 150 22.76 12.50 -11.20
CA THR A 150 21.82 11.62 -11.92
C THR A 150 20.48 12.31 -12.16
N SER A 151 19.70 11.74 -13.08
CA SER A 151 18.29 12.06 -13.27
C SER A 151 17.44 10.81 -13.48
N MET A 152 16.12 10.98 -13.40
CA MET A 152 15.13 10.02 -13.89
C MET A 152 13.90 10.77 -14.44
N VAL A 153 13.15 10.13 -15.34
CA VAL A 153 11.91 10.70 -15.91
C VAL A 153 10.71 10.13 -15.19
N SER A 154 9.82 11.01 -14.72
CA SER A 154 8.61 10.63 -13.97
C SER A 154 7.40 11.41 -14.47
N SER A 155 6.20 10.84 -14.31
CA SER A 155 4.97 11.58 -14.61
C SER A 155 4.76 12.74 -13.63
N ALA A 156 3.95 13.71 -14.04
CA ALA A 156 3.45 14.78 -13.16
C ALA A 156 2.88 14.25 -11.84
N GLY A 157 2.14 13.13 -11.89
CA GLY A 157 1.48 12.50 -10.75
C GLY A 157 2.37 11.64 -9.86
N HIS A 158 3.62 11.33 -10.25
CA HIS A 158 4.49 10.43 -9.49
C HIS A 158 4.83 10.98 -8.10
N LEU A 159 4.84 10.11 -7.08
CA LEU A 159 4.92 10.52 -5.68
C LEU A 159 6.33 10.42 -5.11
N TRP A 160 6.70 11.41 -4.29
CA TRP A 160 8.01 11.54 -3.67
C TRP A 160 7.93 11.90 -2.19
N TRP A 161 8.57 11.13 -1.32
CA TRP A 161 8.71 11.48 0.09
C TRP A 161 9.74 12.61 0.29
N THR A 162 9.26 13.83 0.51
CA THR A 162 10.08 15.04 0.30
C THR A 162 10.09 16.03 1.47
N LYS A 163 11.25 16.65 1.67
CA LYS A 163 11.47 17.78 2.58
C LYS A 163 11.94 19.02 1.80
N VAL A 164 11.39 20.19 2.11
CA VAL A 164 11.85 21.46 1.52
C VAL A 164 13.26 21.79 2.03
N ARG A 165 14.20 22.07 1.13
CA ARG A 165 15.58 22.43 1.47
C ARG A 165 15.61 23.69 2.34
N GLY A 166 16.33 23.62 3.46
CA GLY A 166 16.43 24.73 4.41
C GLY A 166 15.21 24.92 5.33
N SER A 167 14.15 24.12 5.19
CA SER A 167 12.98 24.19 6.07
C SER A 167 13.07 23.25 7.27
N ALA A 168 12.59 23.72 8.42
CA ALA A 168 12.33 22.90 9.60
C ALA A 168 11.03 22.07 9.49
N ALA A 169 10.21 22.28 8.46
CA ALA A 169 8.99 21.53 8.25
C ALA A 169 9.24 20.01 8.14
N GLN A 170 8.28 19.22 8.61
CA GLN A 170 8.27 17.76 8.45
C GLN A 170 8.30 17.38 6.96
N ALA A 171 8.87 16.20 6.67
CA ALA A 171 8.75 15.60 5.35
C ALA A 171 7.28 15.23 5.08
N LYS A 172 6.90 15.23 3.80
CA LYS A 172 5.60 14.75 3.32
C LYS A 172 5.72 14.22 1.90
N VAL A 173 4.78 13.40 1.49
CA VAL A 173 4.56 13.07 0.07
C VAL A 173 4.22 14.34 -0.73
N ARG A 174 4.72 14.42 -1.96
CA ARG A 174 4.38 15.39 -3.01
C ARG A 174 4.41 14.72 -4.37
N THR A 175 3.61 15.17 -5.33
CA THR A 175 3.79 14.78 -6.73
C THR A 175 4.99 15.48 -7.38
N THR A 176 5.47 15.00 -8.54
CA THR A 176 6.46 15.72 -9.36
C THR A 176 5.93 17.09 -9.79
N GLY A 177 4.66 17.17 -10.20
CA GLY A 177 3.98 18.40 -10.58
C GLY A 177 3.85 19.41 -9.42
N GLU A 178 3.53 18.95 -8.21
CA GLU A 178 3.54 19.77 -6.98
C GLU A 178 4.91 20.42 -6.79
N MET A 179 5.99 19.64 -6.88
CA MET A 179 7.35 20.14 -6.67
C MET A 179 7.78 21.11 -7.76
N PHE A 180 7.40 20.84 -9.02
CA PHE A 180 7.67 21.72 -10.14
C PHE A 180 6.96 23.08 -9.98
N ALA A 181 5.65 23.07 -9.69
CA ALA A 181 4.84 24.28 -9.52
C ALA A 181 5.22 25.11 -8.27
N ASP A 182 5.67 24.46 -7.20
CA ASP A 182 6.16 25.10 -5.98
C ASP A 182 7.49 25.84 -6.20
N GLY A 183 8.33 25.36 -7.13
CA GLY A 183 9.57 26.02 -7.57
C GLY A 183 10.71 26.05 -6.54
N ARG A 184 10.49 25.60 -5.31
CA ARG A 184 11.56 25.48 -4.29
C ARG A 184 12.42 24.24 -4.50
N ALA A 185 13.61 24.24 -3.90
CA ALA A 185 14.47 23.06 -3.87
C ALA A 185 13.97 22.02 -2.84
N PHE A 186 13.84 20.77 -3.27
CA PHE A 186 13.39 19.64 -2.44
C PHE A 186 14.52 18.67 -2.12
N ARG A 187 14.27 17.75 -1.19
CA ARG A 187 15.16 16.63 -0.85
C ARG A 187 14.34 15.37 -0.59
N ILE A 188 14.81 14.22 -1.08
CA ILE A 188 14.27 12.88 -0.83
C ILE A 188 15.22 12.10 0.07
N PRO A 189 14.79 11.05 0.79
CA PRO A 189 15.69 10.26 1.63
C PRO A 189 16.75 9.53 0.79
N VAL A 190 17.93 9.31 1.38
CA VAL A 190 18.99 8.47 0.80
C VAL A 190 18.73 7.01 1.19
N ALA A 191 18.76 6.10 0.21
CA ALA A 191 18.64 4.66 0.47
C ALA A 191 19.79 4.16 1.37
N LYS A 192 19.48 3.20 2.25
CA LYS A 192 20.51 2.43 2.97
C LYS A 192 21.29 1.53 1.99
N PRO A 193 22.49 1.04 2.37
CA PRO A 193 23.22 0.07 1.55
C PRO A 193 22.33 -1.11 1.15
N PHE A 194 22.36 -1.50 -0.12
CA PHE A 194 21.55 -2.60 -0.64
C PHE A 194 22.04 -3.93 -0.07
N ASP A 195 21.20 -4.62 0.68
CA ASP A 195 21.55 -5.88 1.36
C ASP A 195 21.40 -7.04 0.37
N CYS A 196 22.48 -7.28 -0.36
CA CYS A 196 22.59 -8.39 -1.31
C CYS A 196 23.15 -9.64 -0.60
N PRO A 197 22.72 -10.85 -1.01
CA PRO A 197 23.28 -12.08 -0.46
C PRO A 197 24.79 -12.18 -0.75
N GLU A 198 25.48 -13.00 0.03
CA GLU A 198 26.89 -13.28 -0.21
C GLU A 198 27.07 -14.11 -1.48
N ALA A 199 27.88 -13.60 -2.43
CA ALA A 199 28.13 -14.25 -3.70
C ALA A 199 29.34 -15.22 -3.61
N ASP A 200 29.30 -16.32 -4.35
CA ASP A 200 30.45 -17.21 -4.50
C ASP A 200 31.46 -16.60 -5.48
N LEU A 201 32.49 -15.94 -4.96
CA LEU A 201 33.44 -15.13 -5.71
C LEU A 201 34.80 -15.83 -5.82
N SER A 202 35.16 -16.23 -7.05
CA SER A 202 36.37 -17.02 -7.34
C SER A 202 37.72 -16.35 -6.99
N VAL A 203 37.72 -15.03 -6.74
CA VAL A 203 38.88 -14.25 -6.30
C VAL A 203 38.45 -13.36 -5.13
N PRO A 204 39.20 -13.28 -4.02
CA PRO A 204 38.86 -12.39 -2.91
C PRO A 204 38.66 -10.93 -3.38
N PRO A 205 37.56 -10.25 -3.01
CA PRO A 205 37.21 -8.95 -3.58
C PRO A 205 38.30 -7.88 -3.39
N TYR A 206 38.95 -7.84 -2.22
CA TYR A 206 40.05 -6.91 -1.95
C TYR A 206 41.25 -7.12 -2.89
N LEU A 207 41.65 -8.37 -3.14
CA LEU A 207 42.70 -8.69 -4.12
C LEU A 207 42.28 -8.22 -5.52
N LEU A 208 41.04 -8.49 -5.94
CA LEU A 208 40.58 -8.08 -7.26
C LEU A 208 40.62 -6.56 -7.42
N GLY A 209 40.11 -5.80 -6.46
CA GLY A 209 40.15 -4.33 -6.50
C GLY A 209 41.57 -3.78 -6.59
N LEU A 210 42.48 -4.33 -5.77
CA LEU A 210 43.89 -3.93 -5.74
C LEU A 210 44.63 -4.27 -7.04
N TRP A 211 44.30 -5.41 -7.67
CA TRP A 211 44.84 -5.80 -8.98
C TRP A 211 44.24 -5.00 -10.15
N LEU A 212 42.97 -4.57 -10.06
CA LEU A 212 42.36 -3.72 -11.09
C LEU A 212 43.04 -2.34 -11.15
N GLY A 213 43.45 -1.77 -10.01
CA GLY A 213 44.31 -0.59 -9.98
C GLY A 213 45.77 -0.91 -10.38
N ASP A 214 46.58 -1.34 -9.43
CA ASP A 214 48.05 -1.47 -9.58
C ASP A 214 48.54 -2.81 -10.18
N GLY A 215 47.63 -3.69 -10.60
CA GLY A 215 47.96 -4.99 -11.20
C GLY A 215 48.51 -4.91 -12.61
N THR A 216 49.50 -5.74 -12.94
CA THR A 216 50.00 -5.84 -14.31
C THR A 216 49.05 -6.69 -15.16
N ARG A 217 48.53 -6.11 -16.25
CA ARG A 217 47.66 -6.77 -17.25
C ARG A 217 48.27 -8.11 -17.69
N GLY A 218 47.49 -9.19 -17.65
CA GLY A 218 47.95 -10.52 -18.05
C GLY A 218 49.00 -11.18 -17.14
N LYS A 219 49.19 -10.67 -15.91
CA LYS A 219 50.04 -11.29 -14.88
C LYS A 219 49.35 -11.30 -13.51
N CYS A 220 49.77 -12.25 -12.66
CA CYS A 220 49.32 -12.35 -11.27
C CYS A 220 50.29 -11.60 -10.34
N GLU A 221 50.44 -10.29 -10.56
CA GLU A 221 51.25 -9.39 -9.74
C GLU A 221 50.67 -7.98 -9.67
N ILE A 222 50.94 -7.28 -8.57
CA ILE A 222 50.62 -5.86 -8.33
C ILE A 222 51.90 -5.07 -8.04
N SER A 223 51.94 -3.81 -8.45
CA SER A 223 53.01 -2.88 -8.10
C SER A 223 52.70 -2.20 -6.77
N VAL A 224 53.65 -2.13 -5.85
CA VAL A 224 53.47 -1.52 -4.52
C VAL A 224 54.68 -0.66 -4.19
N HIS A 225 54.44 0.49 -3.56
CA HIS A 225 55.52 1.33 -3.02
C HIS A 225 56.08 0.70 -1.73
N GLY A 226 57.39 0.70 -1.51
CA GLY A 226 58.03 -0.02 -0.40
C GLY A 226 57.47 0.35 0.98
N SER A 227 57.09 1.62 1.18
CA SER A 227 56.40 2.09 2.40
C SER A 227 55.05 1.43 2.70
N ASP A 228 54.38 0.88 1.69
CA ASP A 228 53.07 0.21 1.82
C ASP A 228 53.18 -1.32 1.74
N LEU A 229 54.37 -1.86 1.50
CA LEU A 229 54.61 -3.29 1.24
C LEU A 229 54.05 -4.18 2.35
N GLU A 230 54.47 -3.94 3.60
CA GLU A 230 54.11 -4.76 4.77
C GLU A 230 52.60 -4.77 5.02
N ALA A 231 51.98 -3.58 5.01
CA ALA A 231 50.53 -3.44 5.16
C ALA A 231 49.75 -4.10 4.02
N THR A 232 50.25 -3.99 2.78
CA THR A 232 49.63 -4.64 1.61
C THR A 232 49.73 -6.16 1.70
N GLN A 233 50.88 -6.71 2.09
CA GLN A 233 51.04 -8.15 2.31
C GLN A 233 50.14 -8.65 3.45
N ALA A 234 50.01 -7.90 4.55
CA ALA A 234 49.13 -8.25 5.66
C ALA A 234 47.64 -8.25 5.23
N ASN A 235 47.18 -7.25 4.48
CA ASN A 235 45.80 -7.19 3.97
C ASN A 235 45.51 -8.33 2.98
N LEU A 236 46.48 -8.69 2.12
CA LEU A 236 46.37 -9.85 1.23
C LEU A 236 46.31 -11.18 2.01
N ALA A 237 47.17 -11.35 3.02
CA ALA A 237 47.14 -12.55 3.87
C ALA A 237 45.81 -12.67 4.64
N ALA A 238 45.25 -11.55 5.11
CA ALA A 238 43.96 -11.51 5.79
C ALA A 238 42.77 -11.95 4.89
N CYS A 239 42.89 -11.81 3.57
CA CYS A 239 41.92 -12.36 2.61
C CYS A 239 42.36 -13.70 1.97
N GLY A 240 43.31 -14.41 2.60
CA GLY A 240 43.75 -15.75 2.20
C GLY A 240 44.74 -15.79 1.03
N VAL A 241 45.39 -14.66 0.69
CA VAL A 241 46.27 -14.54 -0.47
C VAL A 241 47.74 -14.43 -0.05
N GLU A 242 48.50 -15.51 -0.26
CA GLU A 242 49.96 -15.45 -0.18
C GLU A 242 50.56 -14.58 -1.30
N SER A 243 51.57 -13.77 -0.97
CA SER A 243 52.24 -12.89 -1.91
C SER A 243 53.74 -12.80 -1.67
N TRP A 244 54.52 -12.72 -2.75
CA TRP A 244 55.98 -12.70 -2.73
C TRP A 244 56.54 -11.49 -3.48
N PRO A 245 57.44 -10.70 -2.88
CA PRO A 245 58.09 -9.59 -3.57
C PRO A 245 59.02 -10.10 -4.68
N ARG A 246 58.89 -9.49 -5.86
CA ARG A 246 59.79 -9.65 -7.01
C ARG A 246 60.45 -8.30 -7.28
N ARG A 247 61.79 -8.32 -7.41
CA ARG A 247 62.55 -7.23 -8.02
C ARG A 247 62.87 -7.63 -9.45
N TYR A 248 62.57 -6.73 -10.38
CA TYR A 248 63.00 -6.83 -11.77
C TYR A 248 64.30 -6.03 -11.92
N GLU A 249 65.21 -6.49 -12.79
CA GLU A 249 66.38 -5.69 -13.15
C GLU A 249 65.94 -4.40 -13.89
N PRO A 250 66.58 -3.24 -13.65
CA PRO A 250 66.21 -2.01 -14.33
C PRO A 250 66.38 -2.14 -15.85
N SER A 251 65.29 -2.07 -16.60
CA SER A 251 65.38 -2.02 -18.07
C SER A 251 65.92 -0.65 -18.50
N LEU A 252 66.91 -0.64 -19.40
CA LEU A 252 67.59 0.56 -19.93
C LEU A 252 66.67 1.69 -20.47
N ASN A 253 65.40 1.39 -20.80
CA ASN A 253 64.42 2.36 -21.29
C ASN A 253 63.33 2.75 -20.27
N ALA A 254 63.50 2.42 -18.98
CA ALA A 254 62.53 2.82 -17.95
C ALA A 254 62.73 4.28 -17.52
N TYR A 255 61.76 5.14 -17.83
CA TYR A 255 61.64 6.52 -17.29
C TYR A 255 61.26 6.55 -15.79
N SER A 256 61.79 5.63 -14.98
CA SER A 256 61.57 5.54 -13.53
C SER A 256 62.77 6.10 -12.77
N ALA A 257 62.87 7.43 -12.72
CA ALA A 257 63.80 8.13 -11.84
C ALA A 257 63.32 8.03 -10.37
N GLY A 258 63.99 7.20 -9.58
CA GLY A 258 63.58 6.82 -8.21
C GLY A 258 62.44 5.79 -8.24
N GLY A 259 62.49 4.65 -7.55
CA GLY A 259 63.25 4.32 -6.34
C GLY A 259 62.24 3.82 -5.31
N ASP A 260 62.33 2.56 -4.88
CA ASP A 260 61.44 1.88 -3.91
C ASP A 260 60.08 1.34 -4.43
N GLN A 261 59.95 1.00 -5.72
CA GLN A 261 58.80 0.23 -6.24
C GLN A 261 59.08 -1.29 -6.23
N ILE A 262 58.14 -2.10 -5.74
CA ILE A 262 58.27 -3.56 -5.58
C ILE A 262 57.01 -4.24 -6.14
N ASN A 263 57.17 -5.30 -6.94
CA ASN A 263 56.04 -6.07 -7.45
C ASN A 263 55.72 -7.25 -6.52
N LEU A 264 54.53 -7.27 -5.91
CA LEU A 264 54.03 -8.43 -5.17
C LEU A 264 53.37 -9.41 -6.15
N SER A 265 53.88 -10.64 -6.19
CA SER A 265 53.39 -11.71 -7.05
C SER A 265 52.62 -12.75 -6.25
N PHE A 266 51.46 -13.20 -6.76
CA PHE A 266 50.60 -14.22 -6.14
C PHE A 266 50.97 -15.65 -6.59
N THR A 267 52.16 -15.82 -7.16
CA THR A 267 52.68 -17.13 -7.58
C THR A 267 54.20 -17.14 -7.53
N ARG A 268 54.79 -18.28 -7.16
CA ARG A 268 56.24 -18.51 -7.25
C ARG A 268 56.71 -18.98 -8.63
N ALA A 269 55.80 -19.31 -9.54
CA ALA A 269 56.15 -19.77 -10.90
C ALA A 269 56.96 -18.71 -11.68
N LYS A 270 57.88 -19.15 -12.55
CA LYS A 270 58.60 -18.27 -13.48
C LYS A 270 57.92 -18.31 -14.86
N GLY A 271 57.82 -17.14 -15.52
CA GLY A 271 57.23 -17.00 -16.85
C GLY A 271 55.71 -17.20 -16.92
N PHE A 272 55.19 -17.40 -18.14
CA PHE A 272 53.75 -17.49 -18.42
C PHE A 272 53.11 -18.84 -18.08
N ALA A 273 53.86 -19.79 -17.51
CA ALA A 273 53.36 -21.14 -17.20
C ALA A 273 52.19 -21.10 -16.19
N MET A 274 51.09 -21.80 -16.53
CA MET A 274 49.90 -21.95 -15.68
C MET A 274 50.01 -23.13 -14.69
N LYS A 275 50.77 -24.18 -15.04
CA LYS A 275 50.92 -25.39 -14.24
C LYS A 275 51.65 -25.08 -12.93
N GLY A 276 51.03 -25.41 -11.79
CA GLY A 276 51.60 -25.16 -10.46
C GLY A 276 51.36 -23.76 -9.87
N ARG A 277 50.50 -22.93 -10.48
CA ARG A 277 50.04 -21.68 -9.84
C ARG A 277 49.08 -21.96 -8.67
N PRO A 278 49.10 -21.17 -7.57
CA PRO A 278 48.07 -21.22 -6.53
C PRO A 278 46.65 -21.03 -7.08
N ALA A 279 45.64 -21.56 -6.40
CA ALA A 279 44.24 -21.55 -6.86
C ALA A 279 43.75 -20.13 -7.21
N VAL A 280 43.98 -19.15 -6.34
CA VAL A 280 43.59 -17.74 -6.57
C VAL A 280 44.26 -17.13 -7.81
N ALA A 281 45.51 -17.49 -8.10
CA ALA A 281 46.22 -17.02 -9.29
C ALA A 281 45.68 -17.69 -10.57
N GLN A 282 45.21 -18.94 -10.49
CA GLN A 282 44.50 -19.59 -11.59
C GLN A 282 43.12 -18.96 -11.83
N ALA A 283 42.35 -18.70 -10.75
CA ALA A 283 41.04 -18.05 -10.82
C ALA A 283 41.14 -16.64 -11.44
N LEU A 284 42.05 -15.80 -10.93
CA LEU A 284 42.32 -14.48 -11.50
C LEU A 284 42.73 -14.56 -12.98
N SER A 285 43.47 -15.58 -13.39
CA SER A 285 43.87 -15.78 -14.80
C SER A 285 42.73 -16.24 -15.72
N ARG A 286 41.58 -16.66 -15.15
CA ARG A 286 40.36 -17.09 -15.89
C ARG A 286 39.30 -16.00 -15.95
N LEU A 287 39.32 -15.00 -15.06
CA LEU A 287 38.37 -13.88 -15.10
C LEU A 287 38.53 -13.09 -16.41
N PRO A 288 37.42 -12.64 -17.05
CA PRO A 288 37.48 -11.79 -18.25
C PRO A 288 38.35 -10.55 -18.06
N CYS A 289 38.31 -9.98 -16.84
CA CYS A 289 39.06 -8.78 -16.49
C CYS A 289 40.59 -8.93 -16.52
N TYR A 290 41.12 -10.17 -16.56
CA TYR A 290 42.57 -10.45 -16.55
C TYR A 290 43.35 -9.81 -17.70
N ARG A 291 42.69 -9.71 -18.87
CA ARG A 291 43.25 -9.11 -20.08
C ARG A 291 42.54 -7.82 -20.49
N ASP A 292 41.47 -7.42 -19.83
CA ASP A 292 40.77 -6.18 -20.10
C ASP A 292 40.19 -5.64 -18.79
N LYS A 293 40.83 -4.64 -18.17
CA LYS A 293 40.52 -4.29 -16.78
C LYS A 293 39.12 -3.70 -16.64
N HIS A 294 38.21 -4.44 -16.02
CA HIS A 294 36.88 -4.00 -15.58
C HIS A 294 36.49 -4.76 -14.30
N VAL A 295 35.49 -4.27 -13.57
CA VAL A 295 34.90 -5.03 -12.45
C VAL A 295 33.84 -5.99 -13.04
N PRO A 296 33.91 -7.32 -12.81
CA PRO A 296 32.89 -8.25 -13.28
C PRO A 296 31.55 -8.04 -12.54
N ALA A 297 30.44 -8.38 -13.18
CA ALA A 297 29.09 -8.06 -12.68
C ALA A 297 28.79 -8.72 -11.32
N GLU A 298 29.25 -9.96 -11.08
CA GLU A 298 29.04 -10.66 -9.81
C GLU A 298 29.67 -9.92 -8.60
N TYR A 299 30.71 -9.13 -8.82
CA TYR A 299 31.37 -8.33 -7.78
C TYR A 299 30.64 -7.01 -7.46
N LEU A 300 29.78 -6.53 -8.35
CA LEU A 300 29.00 -5.30 -8.16
C LEU A 300 27.73 -5.53 -7.33
N MET A 301 27.26 -6.78 -7.26
CA MET A 301 26.05 -7.20 -6.55
C MET A 301 26.31 -8.20 -5.40
N GLY A 302 27.56 -8.45 -5.03
CA GLY A 302 27.90 -9.19 -3.82
C GLY A 302 27.45 -8.47 -2.54
N SER A 303 27.63 -9.13 -1.38
CA SER A 303 27.20 -8.59 -0.10
C SER A 303 27.87 -7.26 0.26
N ILE A 304 27.29 -6.54 1.23
CA ILE A 304 27.83 -5.26 1.73
C ILE A 304 29.32 -5.41 2.11
N ALA A 305 29.71 -6.52 2.74
CA ALA A 305 31.10 -6.83 3.08
C ALA A 305 31.98 -7.04 1.83
N GLN A 306 31.52 -7.83 0.86
CA GLN A 306 32.26 -8.13 -0.37
C GLN A 306 32.49 -6.87 -1.21
N ARG A 307 31.46 -6.04 -1.40
CA ARG A 307 31.57 -4.77 -2.13
C ARG A 307 32.43 -3.75 -1.40
N THR A 308 32.38 -3.72 -0.07
CA THR A 308 33.28 -2.89 0.75
C THR A 308 34.74 -3.31 0.57
N ALA A 309 35.03 -4.62 0.62
CA ALA A 309 36.38 -5.15 0.42
C ALA A 309 36.92 -4.86 -1.00
N LEU A 310 36.09 -5.03 -2.03
CA LEU A 310 36.43 -4.64 -3.41
C LEU A 310 36.78 -3.17 -3.53
N MET A 311 35.92 -2.31 -2.98
CA MET A 311 36.13 -0.87 -2.98
C MET A 311 37.41 -0.48 -2.22
N GLN A 312 37.69 -1.14 -1.10
CA GLN A 312 38.95 -0.95 -0.36
C GLN A 312 40.18 -1.29 -1.20
N GLY A 313 40.16 -2.36 -2.01
CA GLY A 313 41.25 -2.68 -2.93
C GLY A 313 41.45 -1.61 -4.03
N LEU A 314 40.36 -1.13 -4.64
CA LEU A 314 40.40 -0.06 -5.65
C LEU A 314 40.91 1.27 -5.06
N MET A 315 40.57 1.55 -3.79
CA MET A 315 40.98 2.78 -3.11
C MET A 315 42.40 2.67 -2.51
N ASP A 316 42.85 1.48 -2.10
CA ASP A 316 44.22 1.25 -1.61
C ASP A 316 45.26 1.26 -2.74
N SER A 317 44.85 1.00 -3.98
CA SER A 317 45.62 1.34 -5.19
C SER A 317 45.44 2.82 -5.56
N ASP A 318 44.55 3.12 -6.49
CA ASP A 318 44.37 4.42 -7.17
C ASP A 318 43.66 5.50 -6.32
N GLY A 319 43.23 5.17 -5.10
CA GLY A 319 42.56 6.10 -4.20
C GLY A 319 43.49 6.92 -3.31
N CYS A 320 43.03 8.10 -2.90
CA CYS A 320 43.69 8.94 -1.91
C CYS A 320 42.66 9.62 -1.00
N CYS A 321 43.04 9.88 0.25
CA CYS A 321 42.29 10.77 1.13
C CYS A 321 43.07 12.08 1.31
N THR A 322 42.43 13.16 0.89
CA THR A 322 42.94 14.54 0.99
C THR A 322 42.98 15.02 2.44
N THR A 323 43.71 16.11 2.73
CA THR A 323 43.80 16.69 4.08
C THR A 323 42.47 17.24 4.60
N SER A 324 41.54 17.61 3.71
CA SER A 324 40.16 17.98 4.04
C SER A 324 39.26 16.78 4.38
N GLY A 325 39.71 15.55 4.14
CA GLY A 325 38.95 14.32 4.35
C GLY A 325 38.14 13.84 3.14
N THR A 326 38.18 14.57 2.01
CA THR A 326 37.60 14.10 0.74
C THR A 326 38.40 12.90 0.23
N CYS A 327 37.70 11.81 -0.07
CA CYS A 327 38.26 10.63 -0.70
C CYS A 327 38.12 10.78 -2.23
N THR A 328 39.22 10.58 -2.94
CA THR A 328 39.33 10.78 -4.38
C THR A 328 39.94 9.54 -5.01
N PHE A 329 39.33 9.02 -6.07
CA PHE A 329 39.88 7.97 -6.93
C PHE A 329 40.18 8.56 -8.30
N ILE A 330 41.32 8.18 -8.89
CA ILE A 330 41.78 8.69 -10.19
C ILE A 330 42.22 7.51 -11.05
N ASN A 331 41.59 7.31 -12.22
CA ASN A 331 42.01 6.28 -13.17
C ASN A 331 41.74 6.74 -14.61
N THR A 332 42.53 6.30 -15.59
CA THR A 332 42.28 6.61 -17.01
C THR A 332 41.21 5.70 -17.63
N ASN A 333 40.95 4.54 -17.03
CA ASN A 333 39.93 3.60 -17.43
C ASN A 333 38.54 4.03 -16.92
N ARG A 334 37.67 4.39 -17.88
CA ARG A 334 36.28 4.79 -17.63
C ARG A 334 35.48 3.73 -16.86
N CYS A 335 35.60 2.46 -17.26
CA CYS A 335 34.82 1.35 -16.69
C CYS A 335 35.13 1.14 -15.21
N LEU A 336 36.38 1.35 -14.77
CA LEU A 336 36.75 1.27 -13.36
C LEU A 336 36.19 2.45 -12.55
N ALA A 337 36.18 3.66 -13.12
CA ALA A 337 35.61 4.82 -12.47
C ALA A 337 34.08 4.72 -12.35
N GLU A 338 33.39 4.21 -13.36
CA GLU A 338 31.94 3.97 -13.34
C GLU A 338 31.57 2.82 -12.37
N ALA A 339 32.35 1.74 -12.35
CA ALA A 339 32.18 0.66 -11.37
C ALA A 339 32.33 1.15 -9.92
N LEU A 340 33.29 2.03 -9.64
CA LEU A 340 33.43 2.63 -8.31
C LEU A 340 32.21 3.50 -7.94
N VAL A 341 31.63 4.23 -8.89
CA VAL A 341 30.40 5.01 -8.66
C VAL A 341 29.21 4.10 -8.35
N GLN A 342 29.09 2.95 -9.02
CA GLN A 342 28.06 1.96 -8.72
C GLN A 342 28.25 1.35 -7.33
N LEU A 343 29.48 0.96 -6.96
CA LEU A 343 29.81 0.46 -5.61
C LEU A 343 29.51 1.49 -4.54
N LEU A 344 29.89 2.76 -4.74
CA LEU A 344 29.57 3.85 -3.83
C LEU A 344 28.06 3.95 -3.58
N ARG A 345 27.25 4.00 -4.64
CA ARG A 345 25.79 4.12 -4.52
C ARG A 345 25.16 2.91 -3.84
N SER A 346 25.54 1.69 -4.21
CA SER A 346 25.01 0.46 -3.59
C SER A 346 25.44 0.30 -2.13
N LEU A 347 26.52 0.96 -1.71
CA LEU A 347 26.98 1.08 -0.31
C LEU A 347 26.43 2.34 0.41
N GLY A 348 25.36 2.96 -0.11
CA GLY A 348 24.70 4.13 0.49
C GLY A 348 25.55 5.41 0.49
N GLN A 349 26.64 5.45 -0.29
CA GLN A 349 27.53 6.61 -0.39
C GLN A 349 27.14 7.51 -1.56
N VAL A 350 27.15 8.82 -1.31
CA VAL A 350 26.78 9.84 -2.31
C VAL A 350 28.04 10.43 -2.96
N THR A 351 28.11 10.36 -4.29
CA THR A 351 29.19 10.92 -5.13
C THR A 351 28.60 11.61 -6.36
N SER A 352 29.26 12.66 -6.88
CA SER A 352 28.83 13.38 -8.09
C SER A 352 29.13 12.65 -9.41
N GLY A 353 29.26 11.32 -9.38
CA GLY A 353 29.73 10.49 -10.49
C GLY A 353 31.21 10.68 -10.85
N ALA A 354 31.62 9.97 -11.91
CA ALA A 354 32.96 10.05 -12.50
C ALA A 354 33.06 11.25 -13.45
N LYS A 355 34.08 12.09 -13.25
CA LYS A 355 34.31 13.31 -14.04
C LYS A 355 35.58 13.17 -14.86
N TRP A 356 35.51 13.42 -16.16
CA TRP A 356 36.71 13.57 -16.98
C TRP A 356 37.44 14.86 -16.64
N VAL A 357 38.75 14.79 -16.51
CA VAL A 357 39.66 15.92 -16.27
C VAL A 357 40.78 15.84 -17.31
N ALA A 358 40.83 16.83 -18.21
CA ALA A 358 41.91 16.96 -19.17
C ALA A 358 43.24 17.22 -18.45
N ASP A 359 44.28 16.44 -18.79
CA ASP A 359 45.60 16.48 -18.15
C ASP A 359 46.60 15.80 -19.10
N GLU A 360 47.40 16.59 -19.81
CA GLU A 360 48.31 16.12 -20.88
C GLU A 360 49.39 15.15 -20.39
N ARG A 361 49.61 15.05 -19.07
CA ARG A 361 50.54 14.10 -18.44
C ARG A 361 50.02 12.65 -18.50
N TYR A 362 48.76 12.44 -18.84
CA TYR A 362 48.13 11.12 -18.89
C TYR A 362 47.96 10.64 -20.33
N THR A 363 48.26 9.37 -20.56
CA THR A 363 48.02 8.70 -21.85
C THR A 363 46.53 8.75 -22.18
N GLY A 364 46.18 9.34 -23.34
CA GLY A 364 44.80 9.63 -23.72
C GLY A 364 44.31 11.05 -23.38
N GLY A 365 45.18 11.95 -22.88
CA GLY A 365 44.87 13.38 -22.73
C GLY A 365 44.11 13.77 -21.47
N GLY A 366 43.90 12.83 -20.53
CA GLY A 366 43.21 13.11 -19.28
C GLY A 366 42.93 11.86 -18.45
N LYS A 367 42.08 12.02 -17.45
CA LYS A 367 41.72 10.97 -16.47
C LYS A 367 40.31 11.14 -15.94
N PHE A 368 39.71 10.04 -15.48
CA PHE A 368 38.49 10.09 -14.69
C PHE A 368 38.82 10.30 -13.22
N ARG A 369 38.04 11.16 -12.57
CA ARG A 369 38.12 11.46 -11.14
C ARG A 369 36.76 11.22 -10.49
N VAL A 370 36.74 10.44 -9.41
CA VAL A 370 35.55 10.23 -8.55
C VAL A 370 35.87 10.82 -7.18
N ASP A 371 35.05 11.76 -6.71
CA ASP A 371 35.17 12.37 -5.38
C ASP A 371 33.96 11.98 -4.50
N PHE A 372 34.22 11.65 -3.24
CA PHE A 372 33.19 11.46 -2.22
C PHE A 372 33.73 11.78 -0.81
N THR A 373 32.83 11.87 0.16
CA THR A 373 33.18 11.95 1.59
C THR A 373 32.43 10.84 2.31
N PRO A 374 33.10 9.91 3.01
CA PRO A 374 32.44 8.79 3.67
C PRO A 374 31.35 9.20 4.66
N ARG A 375 30.30 8.40 4.71
CA ARG A 375 29.11 8.58 5.54
C ARG A 375 28.81 7.30 6.31
N GLY A 376 28.12 7.41 7.45
CA GLY A 376 27.63 6.24 8.20
C GLY A 376 28.72 5.35 8.79
N GLY A 377 29.94 5.86 9.00
CA GLY A 377 31.06 5.06 9.51
C GLY A 377 31.82 4.29 8.42
N PHE A 378 31.46 4.46 7.14
CA PHE A 378 32.10 3.76 6.03
C PHE A 378 33.62 4.03 5.97
N GLN A 379 34.41 2.96 5.81
CA GLN A 379 35.88 2.98 5.77
C GLN A 379 36.37 2.51 4.38
N PRO A 380 36.69 3.43 3.47
CA PRO A 380 37.08 3.09 2.10
C PRO A 380 38.52 2.60 1.91
N PHE A 381 39.35 2.50 2.95
CA PHE A 381 40.75 2.03 2.84
C PHE A 381 41.10 1.00 3.92
N LEU A 382 41.96 0.03 3.61
CA LEU A 382 42.62 -0.80 4.62
C LEU A 382 44.08 -0.34 4.87
N LEU A 383 44.74 0.34 3.92
CA LEU A 383 46.10 0.88 4.16
C LEU A 383 46.09 1.88 5.32
N PRO A 384 46.83 1.64 6.43
CA PRO A 384 46.72 2.45 7.65
C PRO A 384 46.98 3.95 7.43
N ARG A 385 47.89 4.31 6.52
CA ARG A 385 48.20 5.71 6.18
C ARG A 385 47.04 6.44 5.47
N LYS A 386 46.20 5.72 4.72
CA LYS A 386 45.03 6.25 4.02
C LYS A 386 43.82 6.24 4.95
N ALA A 387 43.56 5.11 5.62
CA ALA A 387 42.48 4.91 6.58
C ALA A 387 42.47 5.95 7.72
N ARG A 388 43.64 6.30 8.29
CA ARG A 388 43.77 7.34 9.35
C ARG A 388 43.43 8.76 8.90
N ARG A 389 43.39 9.04 7.59
CA ARG A 389 43.05 10.36 7.04
C ARG A 389 41.56 10.53 6.77
N VAL A 390 40.81 9.43 6.72
CA VAL A 390 39.37 9.43 6.46
C VAL A 390 38.65 10.24 7.53
N ARG A 391 37.89 11.24 7.09
CA ARG A 391 36.96 11.99 7.94
C ARG A 391 35.54 11.58 7.58
N GLN A 392 34.76 11.25 8.59
CA GLN A 392 33.33 11.05 8.42
C GLN A 392 32.65 12.41 8.19
N HIS A 393 31.64 12.44 7.33
CA HIS A 393 30.87 13.67 7.09
C HIS A 393 30.00 13.97 8.32
N ASN A 394 30.42 14.89 9.21
CA ASN A 394 29.80 15.23 10.52
C ASN A 394 28.29 15.54 10.54
N ARG A 395 27.68 15.73 9.37
CA ARG A 395 26.24 15.65 9.17
C ARG A 395 26.02 14.53 8.18
N SER A 396 25.42 13.40 8.56
CA SER A 396 24.84 12.52 7.54
C SER A 396 23.60 13.23 7.01
N PRO A 397 23.57 13.80 5.79
CA PRO A 397 22.29 14.10 5.20
C PRO A 397 21.66 12.75 4.87
N GLU A 398 20.66 12.36 5.66
CA GLU A 398 19.72 11.28 5.34
C GLU A 398 18.89 11.60 4.07
N TRP A 399 19.28 12.63 3.30
CA TRP A 399 18.49 13.38 2.33
C TRP A 399 19.36 13.85 1.15
N ILE A 400 19.13 13.33 -0.05
CA ILE A 400 19.72 13.87 -1.28
C ILE A 400 18.83 15.00 -1.82
N THR A 401 19.44 16.06 -2.34
CA THR A 401 18.73 17.25 -2.85
C THR A 401 18.35 17.06 -4.31
N ILE A 402 17.11 17.38 -4.67
CA ILE A 402 16.67 17.56 -6.07
C ILE A 402 17.17 18.93 -6.54
N THR A 403 17.92 18.95 -7.64
CA THR A 403 18.61 20.13 -8.19
C THR A 403 17.85 20.81 -9.31
N SER A 404 17.12 20.05 -10.14
CA SER A 404 16.14 20.60 -11.08
C SER A 404 14.99 19.62 -11.34
N ILE A 405 13.84 20.18 -11.69
CA ILE A 405 12.70 19.44 -12.27
C ILE A 405 12.33 20.19 -13.56
N ARG A 406 12.26 19.49 -14.69
CA ARG A 406 12.03 20.12 -16.01
C ARG A 406 11.03 19.31 -16.82
N PRO A 407 10.05 19.94 -17.51
CA PRO A 407 9.21 19.24 -18.46
C PRO A 407 10.04 18.61 -19.57
N VAL A 408 9.65 17.41 -19.98
CA VAL A 408 10.21 16.68 -21.13
C VAL A 408 9.07 16.14 -22.00
N PRO A 409 9.31 15.73 -23.26
CA PRO A 409 8.31 15.07 -24.07
C PRO A 409 7.68 13.86 -23.34
N ARG A 410 6.41 13.58 -23.61
CA ARG A 410 5.73 12.40 -23.04
C ARG A 410 6.47 11.14 -23.48
N VAL A 411 6.73 10.25 -22.53
CA VAL A 411 7.32 8.93 -22.75
C VAL A 411 6.40 7.86 -22.16
N PRO A 412 6.50 6.59 -22.60
CA PRO A 412 5.83 5.50 -21.92
C PRO A 412 6.24 5.44 -20.43
N VAL A 413 5.24 5.38 -19.55
CA VAL A 413 5.37 5.27 -18.10
C VAL A 413 4.50 4.12 -17.58
N ARG A 414 4.83 3.60 -16.40
CA ARG A 414 4.13 2.53 -15.68
C ARG A 414 4.25 2.72 -14.17
N CYS A 415 3.31 2.15 -13.45
CA CYS A 415 3.18 2.19 -12.00
C CYS A 415 3.41 0.77 -11.45
N ILE A 416 3.92 0.68 -10.22
CA ILE A 416 4.02 -0.58 -9.49
C ILE A 416 3.48 -0.39 -8.07
N ALA A 417 3.18 -1.47 -7.37
CA ALA A 417 2.95 -1.47 -5.94
C ALA A 417 4.03 -2.32 -5.24
N VAL A 418 4.36 -2.00 -3.98
CA VAL A 418 5.35 -2.72 -3.19
C VAL A 418 4.83 -3.00 -1.78
N ASP A 419 5.26 -4.11 -1.19
CA ASP A 419 4.83 -4.56 0.14
C ASP A 419 5.49 -3.82 1.33
N SER A 420 6.26 -2.76 1.08
CA SER A 420 6.91 -1.99 2.15
C SER A 420 5.92 -1.09 2.90
N GLU A 421 6.02 -1.07 4.23
CA GLU A 421 5.15 -0.27 5.13
C GLU A 421 5.19 1.24 4.85
N ASP A 422 6.29 1.73 4.29
CA ASP A 422 6.48 3.13 3.89
C ASP A 422 6.22 3.40 2.41
N HIS A 423 5.87 2.36 1.64
CA HIS A 423 5.69 2.34 0.19
C HIS A 423 6.86 2.94 -0.62
N LEU A 424 8.08 2.95 -0.05
CA LEU A 424 9.29 3.46 -0.69
C LEU A 424 10.16 2.36 -1.30
N PHE A 425 10.50 2.55 -2.57
CA PHE A 425 11.44 1.70 -3.31
C PHE A 425 12.52 2.54 -4.00
N ALA A 426 13.69 1.92 -4.23
CA ALA A 426 14.80 2.53 -4.92
C ALA A 426 14.61 2.49 -6.45
N ALA A 427 14.91 3.60 -7.12
CA ALA A 427 14.78 3.76 -8.56
C ALA A 427 15.93 4.59 -9.16
N GLY A 428 16.14 4.40 -10.46
CA GLY A 428 17.21 5.01 -11.25
C GLY A 428 18.62 4.49 -10.92
N VAL A 429 19.59 4.85 -11.76
CA VAL A 429 21.03 4.53 -11.58
C VAL A 429 21.66 5.11 -10.30
N GLY A 430 20.92 5.98 -9.60
CA GLY A 430 21.27 6.54 -8.29
C GLY A 430 20.85 5.69 -7.10
N GLY A 431 19.84 4.82 -7.25
CA GLY A 431 19.19 4.15 -6.13
C GLY A 431 18.32 5.09 -5.29
N HIS A 432 17.66 6.05 -5.92
CA HIS A 432 16.89 7.10 -5.25
C HIS A 432 15.53 6.61 -4.80
N LEU A 433 15.12 6.96 -3.58
CA LEU A 433 13.85 6.50 -3.02
C LEU A 433 12.67 7.31 -3.56
N THR A 434 11.65 6.59 -4.02
CA THR A 434 10.39 7.14 -4.54
C THR A 434 9.18 6.30 -4.08
N HIS A 435 7.95 6.80 -4.28
CA HIS A 435 6.74 6.34 -3.58
C HIS A 435 5.58 5.98 -4.54
N ASN A 436 4.72 5.02 -4.16
CA ASN A 436 3.45 4.66 -4.83
C ASN A 436 2.30 4.53 -3.81
N THR A 437 1.02 4.71 -4.18
CA THR A 437 -0.16 4.41 -3.30
C THR A 437 -1.47 4.33 -4.09
N GLU A 438 -2.39 3.45 -3.70
CA GLU A 438 -3.63 3.15 -4.46
C GLU A 438 -4.92 3.73 -3.81
N GLU A 439 -5.21 3.43 -2.54
CA GLU A 439 -6.44 3.87 -1.84
C GLU A 439 -6.37 5.26 -1.12
N TRP A 440 -7.52 5.90 -0.85
CA TRP A 440 -7.64 7.17 -0.09
C TRP A 440 -7.71 6.95 1.44
N VAL A 441 -6.59 6.55 2.04
CA VAL A 441 -6.49 6.14 3.45
C VAL A 441 -5.92 7.23 4.39
N ARG A 442 -5.90 6.96 5.70
CA ARG A 442 -5.32 7.86 6.71
C ARG A 442 -3.84 8.14 6.53
N SER A 443 -3.06 7.14 6.07
CA SER A 443 -1.60 7.25 5.91
C SER A 443 -1.21 8.30 4.86
N ASN A 444 -1.91 8.34 3.71
CA ASN A 444 -1.68 9.33 2.65
C ASN A 444 -2.50 10.63 2.79
N ARG A 445 -3.35 10.73 3.82
CA ARG A 445 -4.23 11.88 4.15
C ARG A 445 -5.40 12.10 3.18
N GLY A 446 -5.79 11.10 2.38
CA GLY A 446 -6.96 11.18 1.49
C GLY A 446 -8.24 11.54 2.25
N ASN A 447 -8.44 10.96 3.43
CA ASN A 447 -9.56 11.27 4.33
C ASN A 447 -9.70 12.78 4.66
N ARG A 448 -8.59 13.46 4.93
CA ARG A 448 -8.57 14.90 5.24
C ARG A 448 -8.83 15.76 4.02
N LEU A 449 -8.49 15.27 2.82
CA LEU A 449 -8.77 15.94 1.57
C LEU A 449 -10.28 15.89 1.27
N ALA A 450 -10.90 14.70 1.36
CA ALA A 450 -12.35 14.50 1.22
C ALA A 450 -13.14 15.40 2.20
N GLU A 451 -12.78 15.38 3.48
CA GLU A 451 -13.36 16.25 4.52
C GLU A 451 -13.36 17.72 4.08
N THR A 452 -12.25 18.21 3.55
CA THR A 452 -12.10 19.62 3.12
C THR A 452 -12.95 19.94 1.90
N MET A 453 -13.05 19.02 0.93
CA MET A 453 -13.86 19.20 -0.28
C MET A 453 -15.35 19.24 0.05
N ARG A 454 -15.85 18.27 0.84
CA ARG A 454 -17.24 18.22 1.32
C ARG A 454 -17.61 19.51 2.10
N ILE A 455 -16.77 19.95 3.04
CA ILE A 455 -16.95 21.20 3.80
C ILE A 455 -17.03 22.44 2.89
N ASN A 456 -16.31 22.45 1.77
CA ASN A 456 -16.29 23.58 0.87
C ASN A 456 -17.47 23.59 -0.12
N ALA A 457 -17.84 22.43 -0.67
CA ALA A 457 -19.02 22.27 -1.51
C ALA A 457 -20.29 22.67 -0.73
N ALA A 458 -20.41 22.25 0.53
CA ALA A 458 -21.53 22.61 1.41
C ALA A 458 -21.71 24.14 1.59
N LYS A 459 -20.62 24.93 1.63
CA LYS A 459 -20.69 26.41 1.76
C LYS A 459 -21.34 27.12 0.57
N VAL A 460 -21.50 26.42 -0.56
CA VAL A 460 -22.12 26.95 -1.78
C VAL A 460 -23.34 26.16 -2.24
N GLY A 461 -23.77 25.15 -1.47
CA GLY A 461 -24.83 24.22 -1.88
C GLY A 461 -24.43 23.38 -3.10
N GLY A 462 -23.15 23.01 -3.19
CA GLY A 462 -22.62 22.08 -4.20
C GLY A 462 -22.55 20.64 -3.68
N THR A 463 -22.40 19.70 -4.62
CA THR A 463 -22.36 18.25 -4.38
C THR A 463 -20.93 17.71 -4.51
N THR A 464 -20.69 16.50 -4.02
CA THR A 464 -19.47 15.72 -4.27
C THR A 464 -19.85 14.33 -4.76
N ILE A 465 -19.12 13.77 -5.73
CA ILE A 465 -19.23 12.37 -6.14
C ILE A 465 -17.99 11.61 -5.69
N GLU A 466 -18.13 10.30 -5.54
CA GLU A 466 -17.03 9.36 -5.32
C GLU A 466 -17.26 8.18 -6.28
N SER A 467 -16.22 7.78 -7.02
CA SER A 467 -16.25 6.63 -7.94
C SER A 467 -15.03 5.70 -7.76
N PRO A 468 -14.86 5.11 -6.57
CA PRO A 468 -13.84 4.09 -6.31
C PRO A 468 -14.27 2.72 -6.85
N ASN A 469 -13.32 1.79 -6.97
CA ASN A 469 -13.63 0.35 -6.97
C ASN A 469 -14.19 -0.06 -5.57
N ALA A 470 -14.57 -1.32 -5.40
CA ALA A 470 -14.97 -1.82 -4.08
C ALA A 470 -13.84 -1.65 -3.06
N PHE A 471 -14.12 -0.94 -1.97
CA PHE A 471 -13.15 -0.65 -0.91
C PHE A 471 -12.79 -1.89 -0.11
N ILE A 472 -11.57 -1.93 0.44
CA ILE A 472 -11.13 -3.03 1.32
C ILE A 472 -11.55 -2.74 2.78
N PRO A 473 -12.43 -3.55 3.41
CA PRO A 473 -12.93 -3.29 4.77
C PRO A 473 -11.88 -3.46 5.86
N GLY A 474 -11.44 -2.35 6.45
CA GLY A 474 -10.34 -2.33 7.40
C GLY A 474 -9.41 -1.15 7.19
N GLU A 475 -9.22 -0.72 5.94
CA GLU A 475 -8.22 0.31 5.61
C GLU A 475 -8.57 1.71 6.12
N GLY A 476 -9.83 1.97 6.44
CA GLY A 476 -10.30 3.28 6.88
C GLY A 476 -10.19 4.29 5.74
N SER A 477 -10.54 3.86 4.53
CA SER A 477 -10.56 4.72 3.34
C SER A 477 -11.85 5.53 3.25
N VAL A 478 -11.82 6.58 2.42
CA VAL A 478 -12.99 7.46 2.23
C VAL A 478 -14.19 6.71 1.65
N ALA A 479 -13.94 5.71 0.80
CA ALA A 479 -14.95 4.84 0.24
C ALA A 479 -15.63 3.97 1.32
N GLU A 480 -14.84 3.37 2.23
CA GLU A 480 -15.36 2.64 3.41
C GLU A 480 -16.21 3.57 4.31
N GLU A 481 -15.74 4.81 4.55
CA GLU A 481 -16.49 5.81 5.35
C GLU A 481 -17.83 6.22 4.69
N SER A 482 -17.88 6.37 3.37
CA SER A 482 -19.09 6.74 2.61
C SER A 482 -20.10 5.61 2.51
N ALA A 483 -19.66 4.38 2.26
CA ALA A 483 -20.53 3.20 2.31
C ALA A 483 -21.13 2.99 3.71
N ALA A 484 -20.33 3.22 4.77
CA ALA A 484 -20.82 3.20 6.14
C ALA A 484 -21.82 4.33 6.45
N PHE A 485 -21.74 5.48 5.79
CA PHE A 485 -22.73 6.55 5.91
C PHE A 485 -24.03 6.20 5.17
N TRP A 486 -23.95 5.64 3.96
CA TRP A 486 -25.11 5.12 3.23
C TRP A 486 -25.88 4.06 4.02
N ALA A 487 -25.18 3.11 4.66
CA ALA A 487 -25.80 2.14 5.55
C ALA A 487 -26.60 2.82 6.68
N LYS A 488 -26.05 3.87 7.32
CA LYS A 488 -26.76 4.65 8.35
C LYS A 488 -27.99 5.38 7.82
N ILE A 489 -27.99 5.82 6.55
CA ILE A 489 -29.17 6.42 5.90
C ILE A 489 -30.27 5.37 5.72
N ARG A 490 -29.92 4.20 5.16
CA ARG A 490 -30.86 3.07 5.02
C ARG A 490 -31.43 2.58 6.36
N GLU A 491 -30.65 2.68 7.44
CA GLU A 491 -31.07 2.37 8.81
C GLU A 491 -31.98 3.44 9.45
N GLY A 492 -32.18 4.61 8.82
CA GLY A 492 -32.85 5.76 9.44
C GLY A 492 -32.08 6.35 10.63
N ARG A 493 -30.77 6.05 10.74
CA ARG A 493 -29.88 6.49 11.82
C ARG A 493 -29.03 7.71 11.46
N ALA A 494 -28.95 8.05 10.17
CA ALA A 494 -28.44 9.33 9.71
C ALA A 494 -29.47 10.45 9.96
N ARG A 495 -28.98 11.67 10.25
CA ARG A 495 -29.83 12.87 10.36
C ARG A 495 -30.06 13.60 9.03
N ASP A 496 -29.34 13.16 8.00
CA ASP A 496 -29.27 13.74 6.67
C ASP A 496 -29.18 12.56 5.70
N ASP A 497 -30.02 12.57 4.67
CA ASP A 497 -30.16 11.53 3.66
C ASP A 497 -29.59 11.95 2.29
N GLY A 498 -28.91 13.10 2.23
CA GLY A 498 -28.37 13.69 0.99
C GLY A 498 -27.22 12.94 0.28
N LEU A 499 -26.87 11.71 0.69
CA LEU A 499 -25.93 10.86 -0.05
C LEU A 499 -26.69 9.97 -1.04
N TYR A 500 -26.50 10.23 -2.34
CA TYR A 500 -26.82 9.26 -3.38
C TYR A 500 -25.69 8.24 -3.51
N TYR A 501 -25.97 6.97 -3.26
CA TYR A 501 -25.02 5.87 -3.32
C TYR A 501 -25.49 4.86 -4.37
N ASP A 502 -24.78 4.81 -5.49
CA ASP A 502 -24.99 3.82 -6.55
C ASP A 502 -23.79 2.88 -6.59
N HIS A 503 -24.04 1.61 -6.28
CA HIS A 503 -23.04 0.56 -6.17
C HIS A 503 -23.70 -0.76 -6.53
N ARG A 504 -23.10 -1.46 -7.49
CA ARG A 504 -23.65 -2.68 -8.07
C ARG A 504 -22.63 -3.80 -7.94
N GLU A 505 -22.77 -4.56 -6.85
CA GLU A 505 -22.00 -5.80 -6.64
C GLU A 505 -22.56 -6.91 -7.54
N ALA A 506 -21.70 -7.77 -8.09
CA ALA A 506 -22.14 -9.02 -8.71
C ALA A 506 -22.91 -9.86 -7.67
N PRO A 507 -23.96 -10.62 -8.06
CA PRO A 507 -24.74 -11.44 -7.14
C PRO A 507 -23.82 -12.34 -6.27
N PRO A 508 -24.06 -12.48 -4.96
CA PRO A 508 -23.17 -13.24 -4.06
C PRO A 508 -22.90 -14.68 -4.51
N GLU A 509 -23.87 -15.29 -5.19
CA GLU A 509 -23.84 -16.62 -5.81
C GLU A 509 -23.00 -16.71 -7.10
N THR A 510 -22.37 -15.62 -7.54
CA THR A 510 -21.47 -15.60 -8.70
C THR A 510 -20.27 -16.53 -8.42
N ASP A 511 -20.29 -17.68 -9.09
CA ASP A 511 -19.22 -18.67 -9.07
C ASP A 511 -18.15 -18.24 -10.08
N MET A 512 -17.02 -17.78 -9.57
CA MET A 512 -15.89 -17.37 -10.39
C MET A 512 -15.21 -18.53 -11.11
N THR A 513 -15.50 -19.79 -10.76
CA THR A 513 -14.94 -20.96 -11.45
C THR A 513 -15.82 -21.45 -12.59
N ASP A 514 -17.12 -21.13 -12.58
CA ASP A 514 -18.03 -21.41 -13.70
C ASP A 514 -18.10 -20.22 -14.67
N ARG A 515 -17.92 -20.50 -15.96
CA ARG A 515 -17.91 -19.49 -17.02
C ARG A 515 -19.23 -18.76 -17.14
N HIS A 516 -20.34 -19.49 -16.96
CA HIS A 516 -21.68 -18.95 -17.19
C HIS A 516 -22.11 -18.05 -16.04
N SER A 517 -21.87 -18.49 -14.80
CA SER A 517 -22.08 -17.74 -13.58
C SER A 517 -21.22 -16.47 -13.55
N LEU A 518 -19.91 -16.58 -13.81
CA LEU A 518 -19.01 -15.42 -13.83
C LEU A 518 -19.41 -14.38 -14.88
N LEU A 519 -19.77 -14.80 -16.10
CA LEU A 519 -20.26 -13.87 -17.14
C LEU A 519 -21.60 -13.23 -16.78
N ALA A 520 -22.51 -13.94 -16.11
CA ALA A 520 -23.76 -13.37 -15.65
C ALA A 520 -23.51 -12.31 -14.55
N GLY A 521 -22.62 -12.59 -13.61
CA GLY A 521 -22.21 -11.64 -12.56
C GLY A 521 -21.51 -10.40 -13.12
N LEU A 522 -20.62 -10.58 -14.09
CA LEU A 522 -19.97 -9.47 -14.82
C LEU A 522 -20.99 -8.63 -15.62
N ALA A 523 -21.88 -9.27 -16.39
CA ALA A 523 -22.91 -8.56 -17.16
C ALA A 523 -23.89 -7.79 -16.27
N TYR A 524 -24.16 -8.28 -15.05
CA TYR A 524 -24.92 -7.54 -14.05
C TYR A 524 -24.13 -6.31 -13.56
N THR A 525 -22.88 -6.51 -13.11
CA THR A 525 -22.00 -5.48 -12.53
C THR A 525 -21.73 -4.34 -13.51
N TYR A 526 -21.29 -4.66 -14.73
CA TYR A 526 -21.00 -3.68 -15.79
C TYR A 526 -22.26 -3.08 -16.43
N GLY A 527 -23.42 -3.71 -16.23
CA GLY A 527 -24.71 -3.23 -16.74
C GLY A 527 -24.68 -2.96 -18.25
N ASP A 528 -25.22 -1.82 -18.67
CA ASP A 528 -25.34 -1.43 -20.08
C ASP A 528 -23.97 -1.23 -20.78
N SER A 529 -22.85 -1.17 -20.03
CA SER A 529 -21.50 -1.11 -20.62
C SER A 529 -20.97 -2.47 -21.08
N ALA A 530 -21.53 -3.59 -20.58
CA ALA A 530 -21.15 -4.93 -21.00
C ALA A 530 -21.55 -5.22 -22.45
N ASP A 531 -20.63 -5.81 -23.22
CA ASP A 531 -20.88 -6.30 -24.59
C ASP A 531 -22.15 -7.16 -24.72
N ARG A 532 -22.41 -8.03 -23.73
CA ARG A 532 -23.61 -8.91 -23.66
C ARG A 532 -24.93 -8.16 -23.50
N ASN A 533 -24.89 -6.90 -23.05
CA ASN A 533 -26.05 -6.00 -22.95
C ASN A 533 -26.08 -4.97 -24.09
N GLY A 534 -25.19 -5.09 -25.10
CA GLY A 534 -25.06 -4.15 -26.23
C GLY A 534 -24.06 -3.02 -26.00
N GLY A 535 -23.28 -3.08 -24.91
CA GLY A 535 -22.20 -2.16 -24.60
C GLY A 535 -20.88 -2.47 -25.34
N HIS A 536 -19.77 -1.96 -24.79
CA HIS A 536 -18.44 -1.99 -25.41
C HIS A 536 -17.36 -2.69 -24.58
N VAL A 537 -17.66 -3.08 -23.34
CA VAL A 537 -16.72 -3.79 -22.46
C VAL A 537 -16.77 -5.28 -22.78
N ASP A 538 -15.68 -5.81 -23.32
CA ASP A 538 -15.49 -7.25 -23.57
C ASP A 538 -15.36 -8.01 -22.25
N LEU A 539 -16.42 -8.73 -21.88
CA LEU A 539 -16.44 -9.50 -20.64
C LEU A 539 -15.62 -10.79 -20.73
N ASP A 540 -15.38 -11.33 -21.92
CA ASP A 540 -14.62 -12.57 -22.10
C ASP A 540 -13.11 -12.33 -21.85
N VAL A 541 -12.60 -11.11 -22.10
CA VAL A 541 -11.26 -10.68 -21.64
C VAL A 541 -11.18 -10.60 -20.11
N ILE A 542 -12.20 -10.03 -19.45
CA ILE A 542 -12.23 -9.93 -17.98
C ILE A 542 -12.29 -11.33 -17.33
N VAL A 543 -13.08 -12.25 -17.88
CA VAL A 543 -13.09 -13.67 -17.46
C VAL A 543 -11.69 -14.28 -17.56
N ALA A 544 -10.96 -14.04 -18.66
CA ALA A 544 -9.61 -14.56 -18.83
C ALA A 544 -8.63 -14.00 -17.79
N THR A 545 -8.77 -12.72 -17.41
CA THR A 545 -7.97 -12.10 -16.33
C THR A 545 -8.30 -12.69 -14.96
N ILE A 546 -9.59 -12.87 -14.64
CA ILE A 546 -10.04 -13.46 -13.37
C ILE A 546 -9.60 -14.93 -13.21
N TRP A 547 -9.47 -15.65 -14.33
CA TRP A 547 -9.01 -17.04 -14.35
C TRP A 547 -7.49 -17.22 -14.44
N ASP A 548 -6.71 -16.13 -14.55
CA ASP A 548 -5.26 -16.24 -14.48
C ASP A 548 -4.82 -16.69 -13.08
N PRO A 549 -4.05 -17.79 -12.92
CA PRO A 549 -3.63 -18.29 -11.60
C PRO A 549 -2.77 -17.33 -10.78
N SER A 550 -2.25 -16.24 -11.37
CA SER A 550 -1.55 -15.17 -10.68
C SER A 550 -2.48 -14.10 -10.09
N THR A 551 -3.74 -14.06 -10.52
CA THR A 551 -4.75 -13.12 -10.03
C THR A 551 -5.34 -13.62 -8.71
N ASP A 552 -5.22 -12.82 -7.65
CA ASP A 552 -5.84 -13.17 -6.37
C ASP A 552 -7.38 -13.13 -6.48
N PRO A 553 -8.11 -14.20 -6.07
CA PRO A 553 -9.57 -14.24 -6.19
C PRO A 553 -10.32 -13.19 -5.36
N GLN A 554 -9.72 -12.59 -4.32
CA GLN A 554 -10.34 -11.49 -3.58
C GLN A 554 -10.09 -10.16 -4.28
N THR A 555 -8.88 -9.91 -4.79
CA THR A 555 -8.60 -8.74 -5.65
C THR A 555 -9.53 -8.72 -6.86
N ALA A 556 -9.67 -9.86 -7.56
CA ALA A 556 -10.61 -9.99 -8.68
C ALA A 556 -12.08 -9.74 -8.30
N ARG A 557 -12.51 -10.10 -7.08
CA ARG A 557 -13.86 -9.79 -6.58
C ARG A 557 -14.06 -8.29 -6.38
N ALA A 558 -13.08 -7.60 -5.81
CA ALA A 558 -13.15 -6.17 -5.57
C ALA A 558 -13.12 -5.36 -6.89
N ASP A 559 -12.17 -5.67 -7.78
CA ASP A 559 -11.89 -4.87 -8.97
C ASP A 559 -12.84 -5.12 -10.16
N PHE A 560 -13.28 -6.37 -10.38
CA PHE A 560 -14.10 -6.73 -11.54
C PHE A 560 -15.56 -7.05 -11.21
N LEU A 561 -15.84 -7.50 -9.98
CA LEU A 561 -17.21 -7.85 -9.55
C LEU A 561 -17.81 -6.81 -8.59
N ASN A 562 -17.09 -5.73 -8.28
CA ASN A 562 -17.45 -4.73 -7.27
C ASN A 562 -17.76 -5.32 -5.88
N GLN A 563 -17.42 -6.59 -5.61
CA GLN A 563 -17.77 -7.26 -4.37
C GLN A 563 -16.79 -6.85 -3.27
N ILE A 564 -17.33 -6.27 -2.20
CA ILE A 564 -16.52 -5.80 -1.07
C ILE A 564 -15.92 -7.01 -0.33
N THR A 565 -14.59 -7.16 -0.44
CA THR A 565 -13.85 -8.33 0.07
C THR A 565 -13.43 -8.16 1.54
N HIS A 566 -12.54 -9.02 2.05
CA HIS A 566 -12.39 -9.23 3.50
C HIS A 566 -10.94 -9.16 3.91
N ALA A 567 -10.66 -8.43 4.98
CA ALA A 567 -9.39 -8.56 5.68
C ALA A 567 -9.10 -10.04 5.96
N SER A 568 -7.85 -10.46 5.79
CA SER A 568 -7.45 -11.87 5.88
C SER A 568 -7.77 -12.52 7.24
N ASP A 569 -7.92 -11.72 8.29
CA ASP A 569 -8.31 -12.11 9.64
C ASP A 569 -9.84 -12.09 9.89
N SER A 570 -10.68 -11.73 8.93
CA SER A 570 -12.15 -11.69 9.06
C SER A 570 -12.72 -13.06 9.46
N TRP A 571 -13.78 -13.06 10.29
CA TRP A 571 -14.44 -14.29 10.76
C TRP A 571 -15.40 -14.90 9.75
N ILE A 572 -16.22 -14.06 9.12
CA ILE A 572 -17.16 -14.40 8.06
C ILE A 572 -17.01 -13.31 7.00
N SER A 573 -16.94 -13.72 5.74
CA SER A 573 -16.83 -12.80 4.60
C SER A 573 -18.20 -12.27 4.16
N GLN A 574 -18.21 -11.12 3.51
CA GLN A 574 -19.40 -10.50 2.91
C GLN A 574 -19.99 -11.36 1.80
N PRO A 575 -19.22 -12.03 0.91
CA PRO A 575 -19.81 -13.03 0.02
C PRO A 575 -20.50 -14.18 0.77
N GLU A 576 -19.85 -14.78 1.79
CA GLU A 576 -20.46 -15.83 2.64
C GLU A 576 -21.74 -15.31 3.33
N TRP A 577 -21.74 -14.09 3.87
CA TRP A 577 -22.87 -13.50 4.61
C TRP A 577 -23.99 -12.96 3.72
N ALA A 578 -23.67 -12.34 2.59
CA ALA A 578 -24.64 -11.83 1.63
C ALA A 578 -25.33 -12.98 0.88
N GLY A 579 -24.62 -14.09 0.63
CA GLY A 579 -25.21 -15.32 0.08
C GLY A 579 -26.30 -15.96 0.95
N VAL A 580 -26.39 -15.57 2.23
CA VAL A 580 -27.47 -15.96 3.15
C VAL A 580 -28.43 -14.82 3.52
N ALA A 581 -28.37 -13.68 2.82
CA ALA A 581 -29.36 -12.62 2.96
C ALA A 581 -30.69 -13.03 2.32
N ALA A 582 -31.79 -12.84 3.05
CA ALA A 582 -33.15 -13.17 2.62
C ALA A 582 -34.16 -12.10 3.10
N PRO A 583 -34.01 -10.83 2.69
CA PRO A 583 -34.81 -9.71 3.18
C PRO A 583 -36.31 -9.82 2.85
N GLU A 584 -36.70 -10.70 1.93
CA GLU A 584 -38.09 -11.02 1.59
C GLU A 584 -38.81 -11.87 2.66
N LYS A 585 -38.07 -12.49 3.59
CA LYS A 585 -38.63 -13.36 4.64
C LYS A 585 -39.14 -12.57 5.84
N VAL A 586 -40.37 -12.07 5.74
CA VAL A 586 -41.06 -11.44 6.88
C VAL A 586 -41.33 -12.46 8.01
N ILE A 587 -41.14 -12.04 9.26
CA ILE A 587 -41.54 -12.78 10.47
C ILE A 587 -42.89 -12.26 10.97
N GLY A 588 -43.91 -13.13 10.99
CA GLY A 588 -45.24 -12.79 11.50
C GLY A 588 -45.32 -12.72 13.03
N ARG A 589 -46.27 -11.93 13.54
CA ARG A 589 -46.62 -11.93 14.97
C ARG A 589 -47.05 -13.33 15.43
N GLY A 590 -46.58 -13.73 16.61
CA GLY A 590 -46.89 -15.04 17.22
C GLY A 590 -46.06 -16.23 16.72
N GLU A 591 -45.11 -16.03 15.78
CA GLU A 591 -44.23 -17.12 15.32
C GLU A 591 -43.30 -17.65 16.43
N GLU A 592 -42.88 -18.92 16.30
CA GLU A 592 -41.92 -19.54 17.24
C GLU A 592 -40.50 -19.07 16.94
N ILE A 593 -39.95 -18.27 17.85
CA ILE A 593 -38.60 -17.71 17.76
C ILE A 593 -37.76 -18.05 19.00
N VAL A 594 -36.44 -17.99 18.86
CA VAL A 594 -35.49 -17.89 19.97
C VAL A 594 -34.77 -16.55 19.93
N LEU A 595 -34.17 -16.16 21.05
CA LEU A 595 -33.46 -14.89 21.22
C LEU A 595 -32.01 -15.10 21.63
N GLY A 596 -31.15 -14.17 21.21
CA GLY A 596 -29.78 -14.02 21.69
C GLY A 596 -29.54 -12.57 22.13
N PHE A 597 -28.85 -12.36 23.25
CA PHE A 597 -28.57 -11.05 23.82
C PHE A 597 -27.10 -10.90 24.22
N ASP A 598 -26.47 -9.81 23.80
CA ASP A 598 -25.14 -9.40 24.24
C ASP A 598 -25.18 -7.95 24.76
N GLY A 599 -24.44 -7.66 25.83
CA GLY A 599 -24.73 -6.56 26.74
C GLY A 599 -23.53 -5.74 27.20
N SER A 600 -23.53 -4.46 26.84
CA SER A 600 -22.61 -3.45 27.38
C SER A 600 -23.34 -2.41 28.24
N ARG A 601 -22.58 -1.57 28.97
CA ARG A 601 -23.14 -0.49 29.81
C ARG A 601 -22.30 0.79 29.76
N ARG A 602 -21.01 0.71 30.10
CA ARG A 602 -20.05 1.83 30.09
C ARG A 602 -18.61 1.32 30.13
N ARG A 603 -17.65 2.01 29.49
CA ARG A 603 -16.21 1.92 29.81
C ARG A 603 -15.73 3.18 30.54
N SER A 604 -14.68 3.07 31.35
CA SER A 604 -14.04 4.20 32.04
C SER A 604 -13.04 4.98 31.17
N ARG A 605 -12.59 4.39 30.06
CA ARG A 605 -11.84 5.00 28.94
C ARG A 605 -12.22 4.30 27.63
N GLY A 606 -12.18 5.03 26.52
CA GLY A 606 -12.41 4.49 25.17
C GLY A 606 -13.88 4.40 24.74
N VAL A 607 -14.10 3.87 23.53
CA VAL A 607 -15.43 3.74 22.91
C VAL A 607 -16.21 2.58 23.57
N THR A 608 -17.37 2.86 24.16
CA THR A 608 -18.25 1.89 24.81
C THR A 608 -18.74 0.86 23.79
N ASP A 609 -18.65 -0.43 24.13
CA ASP A 609 -19.15 -1.54 23.30
C ASP A 609 -20.70 -1.53 23.24
N ALA A 610 -21.33 -2.21 22.28
CA ALA A 610 -22.77 -2.10 22.05
C ALA A 610 -23.61 -3.02 22.94
N THR A 611 -24.93 -2.86 22.90
CA THR A 611 -25.88 -3.87 23.39
C THR A 611 -26.75 -4.30 22.21
N ALA A 612 -27.07 -5.58 22.09
CA ALA A 612 -27.83 -6.12 20.97
C ALA A 612 -28.77 -7.25 21.36
N LEU A 613 -29.93 -7.30 20.70
CA LEU A 613 -30.92 -8.35 20.78
C LEU A 613 -31.22 -8.86 19.37
N VAL A 614 -30.99 -10.16 19.13
CA VAL A 614 -31.20 -10.81 17.84
C VAL A 614 -32.23 -11.93 18.00
N GLY A 615 -33.21 -11.99 17.10
CA GLY A 615 -34.17 -13.08 17.00
C GLY A 615 -33.73 -14.13 15.97
N CYS A 616 -34.14 -15.38 16.15
CA CYS A 616 -34.03 -16.42 15.14
C CYS A 616 -35.32 -17.22 15.06
N ARG A 617 -35.92 -17.33 13.87
CA ARG A 617 -37.08 -18.18 13.63
C ARG A 617 -36.68 -19.65 13.65
N VAL A 618 -37.35 -20.43 14.50
CA VAL A 618 -36.94 -21.82 14.77
C VAL A 618 -37.14 -22.72 13.54
N SER A 619 -38.21 -22.50 12.76
CA SER A 619 -38.60 -23.41 11.67
C SER A 619 -37.66 -23.46 10.47
N ASP A 620 -36.97 -22.36 10.16
CA ASP A 620 -36.15 -22.19 8.95
C ASP A 620 -34.80 -21.50 9.19
N GLY A 621 -34.51 -21.06 10.41
CA GLY A 621 -33.21 -20.47 10.73
C GLY A 621 -33.04 -19.03 10.25
N HIS A 622 -34.14 -18.29 10.07
CA HIS A 622 -34.07 -16.88 9.71
C HIS A 622 -33.72 -16.00 10.93
N LEU A 623 -32.54 -15.38 10.92
CA LEU A 623 -32.06 -14.39 11.86
C LEU A 623 -32.63 -13.00 11.53
N PHE A 624 -32.97 -12.23 12.56
CA PHE A 624 -33.45 -10.86 12.37
C PHE A 624 -33.08 -9.98 13.57
N LEU A 625 -32.77 -8.71 13.32
CA LEU A 625 -32.36 -7.79 14.38
C LEU A 625 -33.58 -7.20 15.09
N LEU A 626 -33.65 -7.38 16.42
CA LEU A 626 -34.72 -6.85 17.26
C LEU A 626 -34.37 -5.51 17.92
N GLY A 627 -33.07 -5.26 18.15
CA GLY A 627 -32.58 -3.98 18.64
C GLY A 627 -31.06 -3.98 18.76
N CYS A 628 -30.44 -2.83 18.50
CA CYS A 628 -29.02 -2.61 18.77
C CYS A 628 -28.79 -1.16 19.22
N TRP A 629 -28.15 -1.02 20.38
CA TRP A 629 -27.90 0.25 21.04
C TRP A 629 -26.40 0.50 21.09
N GLU A 630 -25.95 1.51 20.35
CA GLU A 630 -24.55 1.85 20.17
C GLU A 630 -24.27 3.30 20.55
N GLN A 631 -23.03 3.56 20.99
CA GLN A 631 -22.53 4.90 21.23
C GLN A 631 -22.55 5.73 19.93
N PRO A 632 -23.22 6.90 19.91
CA PRO A 632 -23.19 7.80 18.75
C PRO A 632 -21.77 8.32 18.46
N ASP A 633 -21.49 8.58 17.19
CA ASP A 633 -20.22 9.17 16.76
C ASP A 633 -20.04 10.62 17.24
N GLY A 634 -18.77 11.04 17.37
CA GLY A 634 -18.39 12.42 17.68
C GLY A 634 -18.64 12.82 19.14
N PRO A 635 -18.76 14.14 19.43
CA PRO A 635 -18.81 14.64 20.82
C PRO A 635 -20.05 14.19 21.59
N PHE A 636 -21.14 13.82 20.91
CA PHE A 636 -22.36 13.30 21.52
C PHE A 636 -22.19 11.89 22.12
N GLY A 637 -21.17 11.15 21.69
CA GLY A 637 -20.83 9.87 22.29
C GLY A 637 -20.22 9.98 23.69
N ALA A 638 -19.61 11.11 24.06
CA ALA A 638 -18.71 11.22 25.22
C ALA A 638 -19.35 10.77 26.55
N ASP A 639 -20.61 11.15 26.79
CA ASP A 639 -21.37 10.80 28.00
C ASP A 639 -22.46 9.74 27.76
N TRP A 640 -22.51 9.16 26.57
CA TRP A 640 -23.55 8.18 26.20
C TRP A 640 -23.44 6.90 27.03
N GLN A 641 -24.60 6.40 27.43
CA GLN A 641 -24.79 5.13 28.12
C GLN A 641 -25.96 4.40 27.45
N VAL A 642 -25.92 3.06 27.46
CA VAL A 642 -27.00 2.23 26.92
C VAL A 642 -28.32 2.60 27.60
N PRO A 643 -29.41 2.89 26.85
CA PRO A 643 -30.69 3.26 27.42
C PRO A 643 -31.39 2.01 27.99
N THR A 644 -30.99 1.59 29.20
CA THR A 644 -31.45 0.34 29.84
C THR A 644 -32.97 0.17 29.85
N VAL A 645 -33.73 1.26 30.04
CA VAL A 645 -35.21 1.22 30.02
C VAL A 645 -35.76 0.80 28.65
N GLU A 646 -35.15 1.29 27.57
CA GLU A 646 -35.51 0.95 26.19
C GLU A 646 -35.20 -0.51 25.89
N VAL A 647 -33.99 -0.98 26.25
CA VAL A 647 -33.59 -2.39 26.12
C VAL A 647 -34.59 -3.33 26.84
N LEU A 648 -34.95 -2.98 28.08
CA LEU A 648 -35.91 -3.76 28.87
C LEU A 648 -37.31 -3.75 28.24
N ALA A 649 -37.77 -2.60 27.73
CA ALA A 649 -39.05 -2.49 27.03
C ALA A 649 -39.07 -3.34 25.74
N THR A 650 -38.02 -3.28 24.92
CA THR A 650 -37.90 -4.08 23.70
C THR A 650 -37.95 -5.58 23.98
N VAL A 651 -37.25 -6.07 25.01
CA VAL A 651 -37.33 -7.49 25.40
C VAL A 651 -38.77 -7.87 25.81
N GLU A 652 -39.46 -7.05 26.60
CA GLU A 652 -40.84 -7.31 27.01
C GLU A 652 -41.83 -7.27 25.86
N ASP A 653 -41.68 -6.34 24.93
CA ASP A 653 -42.49 -6.24 23.72
C ASP A 653 -42.29 -7.47 22.82
N VAL A 654 -41.06 -7.95 22.67
CA VAL A 654 -40.76 -9.20 21.94
C VAL A 654 -41.42 -10.43 22.61
N PHE A 655 -41.41 -10.53 23.94
CA PHE A 655 -42.11 -11.59 24.69
C PHE A 655 -43.65 -11.47 24.68
N ARG A 656 -44.19 -10.33 24.23
CA ARG A 656 -45.62 -10.09 23.98
C ARG A 656 -46.02 -10.38 22.53
N GLU A 657 -45.19 -10.00 21.56
CA GLU A 657 -45.51 -10.08 20.13
C GLU A 657 -45.16 -11.43 19.50
N TYR A 658 -44.16 -12.15 20.02
CA TYR A 658 -43.70 -13.43 19.47
C TYR A 658 -43.80 -14.57 20.47
N ARG A 659 -43.83 -15.81 19.95
CA ARG A 659 -43.79 -17.01 20.78
C ARG A 659 -42.35 -17.41 21.05
N VAL A 660 -41.70 -16.64 21.93
CA VAL A 660 -40.32 -16.92 22.37
C VAL A 660 -40.25 -18.28 23.09
N VAL A 661 -39.52 -19.24 22.51
CA VAL A 661 -39.35 -20.60 23.08
C VAL A 661 -38.02 -20.80 23.80
N GLY A 662 -37.06 -19.88 23.62
CA GLY A 662 -35.74 -19.88 24.23
C GLY A 662 -35.09 -18.49 24.13
N MET A 663 -34.22 -18.14 25.07
CA MET A 663 -33.40 -16.93 25.05
C MET A 663 -32.07 -17.26 25.71
N TYR A 664 -30.94 -16.95 25.07
CA TYR A 664 -29.60 -17.03 25.66
C TYR A 664 -28.97 -15.63 25.75
N ALA A 665 -28.30 -15.32 26.86
CA ALA A 665 -27.71 -14.01 27.12
C ALA A 665 -26.33 -14.10 27.79
N ASP A 666 -25.42 -13.18 27.46
CA ASP A 666 -24.26 -12.94 28.32
C ASP A 666 -24.73 -12.25 29.63
N PRO A 667 -24.45 -12.81 30.82
CA PRO A 667 -24.65 -12.09 32.07
C PRO A 667 -23.76 -10.84 32.23
N ALA A 668 -22.62 -10.74 31.54
CA ALA A 668 -21.60 -9.73 31.83
C ALA A 668 -22.14 -8.29 31.86
N LYS A 669 -22.01 -7.62 33.02
CA LYS A 669 -22.54 -6.28 33.33
C LYS A 669 -24.07 -6.18 33.43
N TRP A 670 -24.81 -7.20 33.00
CA TRP A 670 -26.28 -7.27 32.94
C TRP A 670 -26.90 -8.30 33.91
N GLU A 671 -26.11 -8.83 34.85
CA GLU A 671 -26.40 -9.98 35.70
C GLU A 671 -27.78 -9.89 36.37
N SER A 672 -28.07 -8.75 37.02
CA SER A 672 -29.34 -8.53 37.72
C SER A 672 -30.56 -8.45 36.78
N HIS A 673 -30.38 -8.01 35.54
CA HIS A 673 -31.46 -7.95 34.55
C HIS A 673 -31.71 -9.32 33.93
N VAL A 674 -30.66 -10.08 33.62
CA VAL A 674 -30.78 -11.48 33.18
C VAL A 674 -31.51 -12.32 34.22
N ALA A 675 -31.12 -12.24 35.51
CA ALA A 675 -31.82 -12.90 36.60
C ALA A 675 -33.31 -12.48 36.72
N THR A 676 -33.63 -11.20 36.42
CA THR A 676 -35.02 -10.71 36.39
C THR A 676 -35.81 -11.32 35.23
N TRP A 677 -35.22 -11.42 34.03
CA TRP A 677 -35.83 -12.11 32.89
C TRP A 677 -35.99 -13.62 33.15
N GLU A 678 -35.04 -14.26 33.83
CA GLU A 678 -35.14 -15.67 34.23
C GLU A 678 -36.31 -15.91 35.18
N ALA A 679 -36.46 -15.08 36.21
CA ALA A 679 -37.57 -15.17 37.16
C ALA A 679 -38.93 -14.98 36.49
N LYS A 680 -39.03 -14.04 35.54
CA LYS A 680 -40.28 -13.66 34.87
C LYS A 680 -40.67 -14.59 33.71
N HIS A 681 -39.73 -14.88 32.81
CA HIS A 681 -39.99 -15.59 31.55
C HIS A 681 -39.45 -17.03 31.55
N GLY A 682 -38.48 -17.38 32.40
CA GLY A 682 -37.81 -18.69 32.40
C GLY A 682 -38.73 -19.90 32.66
N ARG A 683 -39.95 -19.70 33.18
CA ARG A 683 -40.99 -20.75 33.24
C ARG A 683 -41.70 -21.01 31.90
N ARG A 684 -41.76 -20.01 31.01
CA ARG A 684 -42.39 -20.08 29.68
C ARG A 684 -41.44 -20.66 28.61
N LEU A 685 -40.14 -20.53 28.82
CA LEU A 685 -39.11 -21.05 27.90
C LEU A 685 -39.07 -22.59 27.88
N LYS A 686 -39.13 -23.17 26.68
CA LYS A 686 -38.99 -24.61 26.41
C LYS A 686 -37.51 -25.03 26.31
N VAL A 687 -36.69 -24.12 25.80
CA VAL A 687 -35.22 -24.23 25.71
C VAL A 687 -34.62 -23.44 26.86
N LYS A 688 -33.58 -23.98 27.50
CA LYS A 688 -32.98 -23.43 28.71
C LYS A 688 -31.49 -23.71 28.69
N ALA A 689 -30.67 -22.71 28.97
CA ALA A 689 -29.21 -22.83 29.03
C ALA A 689 -28.78 -23.82 30.12
N SER A 690 -29.42 -23.75 31.28
CA SER A 690 -29.28 -24.73 32.36
C SER A 690 -30.58 -24.87 33.18
N VAL A 691 -30.57 -25.76 34.18
CA VAL A 691 -31.72 -25.96 35.09
C VAL A 691 -31.87 -24.80 36.08
N GLN A 692 -30.76 -24.28 36.60
CA GLN A 692 -30.73 -23.19 37.59
C GLN A 692 -30.85 -21.82 36.93
N HIS A 693 -30.18 -21.65 35.80
CA HIS A 693 -30.18 -20.43 34.99
C HIS A 693 -30.70 -20.73 33.58
N PRO A 694 -32.00 -20.48 33.30
CA PRO A 694 -32.61 -20.76 32.00
C PRO A 694 -32.11 -19.91 30.81
N ILE A 695 -31.58 -18.70 31.05
CA ILE A 695 -31.19 -17.72 30.04
C ILE A 695 -29.68 -17.46 30.06
N GLU A 696 -29.06 -17.48 31.24
CA GLU A 696 -27.65 -17.16 31.43
C GLU A 696 -26.71 -18.13 30.69
N TRP A 697 -25.86 -17.59 29.80
CA TRP A 697 -24.94 -18.37 28.98
C TRP A 697 -23.52 -17.79 29.05
N TRP A 698 -22.75 -18.25 30.04
CA TRP A 698 -21.40 -17.77 30.33
C TRP A 698 -20.40 -17.90 29.17
N MET A 699 -19.91 -16.76 28.66
CA MET A 699 -18.85 -16.72 27.64
C MET A 699 -17.42 -16.61 28.23
N THR A 700 -17.27 -16.47 29.55
CA THR A 700 -15.98 -16.43 30.26
C THR A 700 -15.89 -17.49 31.37
N GLY A 701 -14.66 -17.82 31.79
CA GLY A 701 -14.40 -18.70 32.94
C GLY A 701 -14.55 -20.21 32.66
N GLY A 702 -13.52 -20.84 32.06
CA GLY A 702 -13.43 -22.31 31.92
C GLY A 702 -14.39 -22.97 30.93
N ARG A 703 -15.37 -22.24 30.38
CA ARG A 703 -16.32 -22.71 29.36
C ARG A 703 -16.01 -22.22 27.94
N SER A 704 -14.80 -21.70 27.70
CA SER A 704 -14.36 -21.17 26.39
C SER A 704 -14.58 -22.12 25.21
N THR A 705 -14.52 -23.44 25.45
CA THR A 705 -14.78 -24.46 24.42
C THR A 705 -16.23 -24.47 23.91
N PHE A 706 -17.20 -24.00 24.68
CA PHE A 706 -18.60 -23.93 24.24
C PHE A 706 -18.83 -22.78 23.26
N ILE A 707 -18.25 -21.60 23.52
CA ILE A 707 -18.37 -20.46 22.60
C ILE A 707 -17.61 -20.72 21.29
N VAL A 708 -16.42 -21.32 21.34
CA VAL A 708 -15.71 -21.74 20.11
C VAL A 708 -16.57 -22.68 19.26
N ARG A 709 -17.17 -23.72 19.86
CA ARG A 709 -18.07 -24.64 19.13
C ARG A 709 -19.33 -23.95 18.59
N ALA A 710 -19.86 -22.94 19.27
CA ALA A 710 -21.00 -22.16 18.78
C ALA A 710 -20.60 -21.26 17.59
N LEU A 711 -19.40 -20.63 17.65
CA LEU A 711 -18.83 -19.83 16.56
C LEU A 711 -18.51 -20.69 15.33
N GLU A 712 -17.91 -21.87 15.52
CA GLU A 712 -17.64 -22.83 14.44
C GLU A 712 -18.93 -23.29 13.76
N LYS A 713 -19.94 -23.71 14.53
CA LYS A 713 -21.26 -24.08 13.98
C LYS A 713 -21.96 -22.94 13.27
N PHE A 714 -21.94 -21.74 13.85
CA PHE A 714 -22.54 -20.56 13.23
C PHE A 714 -21.89 -20.29 11.87
N ARG A 715 -20.55 -20.26 11.81
CA ARG A 715 -19.82 -20.07 10.57
C ARG A 715 -20.10 -21.18 9.54
N SER A 716 -20.10 -22.45 9.95
CA SER A 716 -20.47 -23.57 9.07
C SER A 716 -21.87 -23.37 8.47
N SER A 717 -22.88 -23.10 9.30
CA SER A 717 -24.25 -22.87 8.81
C SER A 717 -24.43 -21.61 7.96
N VAL A 718 -23.50 -20.63 7.98
CA VAL A 718 -23.42 -19.56 6.96
C VAL A 718 -22.89 -20.12 5.64
N VAL A 719 -21.72 -20.76 5.67
CA VAL A 719 -21.03 -21.30 4.48
C VAL A 719 -21.88 -22.36 3.77
N ASP A 720 -22.57 -23.20 4.52
CA ASP A 720 -23.43 -24.29 4.05
C ASP A 720 -24.84 -23.81 3.64
N GLY A 721 -25.17 -22.52 3.81
CA GLY A 721 -26.48 -21.94 3.46
C GLY A 721 -27.66 -22.39 4.34
N GLU A 722 -27.39 -22.97 5.53
CA GLU A 722 -28.42 -23.50 6.44
C GLU A 722 -29.17 -22.42 7.23
N LEU A 723 -28.60 -21.21 7.33
CA LEU A 723 -29.19 -20.05 7.98
C LEU A 723 -29.52 -18.97 6.95
N THR A 724 -30.43 -18.07 7.28
CA THR A 724 -30.60 -16.82 6.51
C THR A 724 -30.77 -15.63 7.44
N HIS A 725 -30.62 -14.40 6.96
CA HIS A 725 -30.88 -13.18 7.75
C HIS A 725 -31.71 -12.14 7.00
N ASP A 726 -32.32 -11.24 7.77
CA ASP A 726 -33.23 -10.16 7.33
C ASP A 726 -32.59 -9.07 6.45
N GLY A 727 -31.29 -9.16 6.14
CA GLY A 727 -30.56 -8.11 5.45
C GLY A 727 -30.23 -6.90 6.33
N SER A 728 -30.38 -6.99 7.66
CA SER A 728 -30.06 -5.90 8.58
C SER A 728 -28.60 -5.48 8.44
N SER A 729 -28.39 -4.23 8.03
CA SER A 729 -27.06 -3.65 7.84
C SER A 729 -26.30 -3.48 9.16
N VAL A 730 -27.00 -3.28 10.28
CA VAL A 730 -26.39 -3.27 11.63
C VAL A 730 -25.87 -4.66 11.98
N LEU A 731 -26.69 -5.71 11.83
CA LEU A 731 -26.25 -7.08 12.10
C LEU A 731 -25.08 -7.48 11.19
N THR A 732 -25.22 -7.20 9.89
CA THR A 732 -24.19 -7.41 8.87
C THR A 732 -22.88 -6.73 9.25
N ARG A 733 -22.91 -5.44 9.60
CA ARG A 733 -21.72 -4.69 10.05
C ARG A 733 -21.05 -5.33 11.26
N HIS A 734 -21.80 -5.84 12.24
CA HIS A 734 -21.20 -6.49 13.40
C HIS A 734 -20.56 -7.84 13.05
N ILE A 735 -21.16 -8.62 12.13
CA ILE A 735 -20.59 -9.87 11.62
C ILE A 735 -19.26 -9.58 10.89
N LEU A 736 -19.26 -8.61 9.97
CA LEU A 736 -18.08 -8.25 9.17
C LEU A 736 -16.99 -7.50 9.95
N ASN A 737 -17.31 -6.93 11.12
CA ASN A 737 -16.33 -6.35 12.04
C ASN A 737 -15.59 -7.40 12.88
N ALA A 738 -16.09 -8.65 12.95
CA ALA A 738 -15.50 -9.68 13.79
C ALA A 738 -14.22 -10.26 13.16
N ARG A 739 -13.15 -10.33 13.96
CA ARG A 739 -11.85 -10.89 13.57
C ARG A 739 -11.56 -12.19 14.30
N ARG A 740 -10.98 -13.14 13.58
CA ARG A 740 -10.54 -14.45 14.09
C ARG A 740 -9.34 -14.26 15.00
N ARG A 741 -9.41 -14.85 16.18
CA ARG A 741 -8.26 -15.01 17.08
C ARG A 741 -8.09 -16.47 17.43
N GLU A 742 -6.91 -17.01 17.14
CA GLU A 742 -6.56 -18.34 17.62
C GLU A 742 -6.42 -18.35 19.15
N SER A 743 -7.00 -19.37 19.78
CA SER A 743 -6.88 -19.63 21.21
C SER A 743 -6.56 -21.11 21.43
N ARG A 744 -6.08 -21.47 22.63
CA ARG A 744 -5.87 -22.88 23.02
C ARG A 744 -7.12 -23.75 22.96
N SER A 745 -8.32 -23.15 22.84
CA SER A 745 -9.60 -23.85 22.72
C SER A 745 -10.16 -23.87 21.28
N GLY A 746 -9.46 -23.28 20.30
CA GLY A 746 -9.92 -23.07 18.92
C GLY A 746 -10.20 -21.59 18.61
N ILE A 747 -10.92 -21.30 17.52
CA ILE A 747 -11.11 -19.92 17.01
C ILE A 747 -12.12 -19.15 17.87
N GLN A 748 -11.72 -17.99 18.37
CA GLN A 748 -12.59 -16.99 19.00
C GLN A 748 -12.77 -15.78 18.08
N ILE A 749 -13.78 -14.97 18.34
CA ILE A 749 -13.96 -13.67 17.70
C ILE A 749 -13.57 -12.52 18.63
N MET A 750 -12.94 -11.49 18.07
CA MET A 750 -12.66 -10.24 18.75
C MET A 750 -12.77 -9.06 17.79
N LYS A 751 -12.77 -7.84 18.33
CA LYS A 751 -12.49 -6.63 17.55
C LYS A 751 -11.02 -6.64 17.14
N GLU A 752 -10.71 -6.12 15.96
CA GLU A 752 -9.35 -5.88 15.42
C GLU A 752 -8.33 -5.46 16.49
N HIS A 753 -8.69 -4.49 17.33
CA HIS A 753 -7.95 -4.15 18.55
C HIS A 753 -8.91 -3.75 19.69
N PRO A 754 -8.49 -3.82 20.99
CA PRO A 754 -9.39 -3.66 22.14
C PRO A 754 -10.18 -2.35 22.19
N ASP A 755 -9.58 -1.27 21.69
CA ASP A 755 -10.12 0.09 21.63
C ASP A 755 -10.73 0.45 20.28
N SER A 756 -10.90 -0.52 19.36
CA SER A 756 -11.52 -0.26 18.05
C SER A 756 -12.96 0.25 18.22
N PRO A 757 -13.37 1.27 17.44
CA PRO A 757 -14.76 1.74 17.41
C PRO A 757 -15.69 0.73 16.75
N LYS A 758 -15.17 -0.15 15.86
CA LYS A 758 -15.92 -1.19 15.15
C LYS A 758 -16.53 -2.18 16.15
N LYS A 759 -17.86 -2.32 16.15
CA LYS A 759 -18.65 -3.11 17.12
C LYS A 759 -18.96 -4.51 16.60
N ILE A 760 -19.06 -5.48 17.51
CA ILE A 760 -19.29 -6.90 17.20
C ILE A 760 -20.42 -7.54 18.03
N ASP A 761 -21.03 -6.80 18.93
CA ASP A 761 -21.92 -7.33 19.97
C ASP A 761 -23.20 -7.97 19.37
N ALA A 762 -23.77 -7.41 18.29
CA ALA A 762 -24.85 -8.06 17.53
C ALA A 762 -24.45 -9.38 16.82
N ALA A 763 -23.17 -9.56 16.47
CA ALA A 763 -22.68 -10.85 15.95
C ALA A 763 -22.64 -11.91 17.06
N VAL A 764 -22.19 -11.52 18.27
CA VAL A 764 -22.22 -12.38 19.46
C VAL A 764 -23.67 -12.74 19.82
N ALA A 765 -24.58 -11.77 19.84
CA ALA A 765 -26.01 -11.99 20.05
C ALA A 765 -26.62 -12.94 19.00
N ALA A 766 -26.23 -12.83 17.72
CA ALA A 766 -26.67 -13.76 16.68
C ALA A 766 -26.16 -15.20 16.89
N VAL A 767 -24.91 -15.37 17.34
CA VAL A 767 -24.35 -16.69 17.71
C VAL A 767 -25.13 -17.32 18.87
N LEU A 768 -25.47 -16.53 19.89
CA LEU A 768 -26.30 -16.97 21.01
C LEU A 768 -27.71 -17.37 20.55
N ALA A 769 -28.34 -16.59 19.66
CA ALA A 769 -29.64 -16.90 19.08
C ALA A 769 -29.59 -18.21 18.26
N TRP A 770 -28.56 -18.40 17.44
CA TRP A 770 -28.36 -19.61 16.64
C TRP A 770 -28.14 -20.86 17.50
N GLN A 771 -27.27 -20.79 18.51
CA GLN A 771 -27.06 -21.90 19.43
C GLN A 771 -28.34 -22.22 20.23
N CYS A 772 -29.14 -21.21 20.60
CA CYS A 772 -30.47 -21.43 21.18
C CYS A 772 -31.43 -22.13 20.20
N ARG A 773 -31.35 -21.84 18.89
CA ARG A 773 -32.14 -22.54 17.85
C ARG A 773 -31.70 -23.98 17.69
N VAL A 774 -30.40 -24.26 17.66
CA VAL A 774 -29.87 -25.64 17.60
C VAL A 774 -30.44 -26.47 18.75
N ASP A 775 -30.46 -25.92 19.96
CA ASP A 775 -31.04 -26.57 21.13
C ASP A 775 -32.58 -26.66 21.08
N ALA A 776 -33.26 -25.73 20.41
CA ALA A 776 -34.70 -25.79 20.12
C ALA A 776 -35.05 -26.93 19.16
N MET A 777 -34.28 -27.09 18.09
CA MET A 777 -34.44 -28.16 17.09
C MET A 777 -34.15 -29.53 17.71
N ALA A 778 -33.13 -29.64 18.56
CA ALA A 778 -32.83 -30.87 19.31
C ALA A 778 -34.01 -31.31 20.20
N LYS A 779 -34.82 -30.37 20.70
CA LYS A 779 -36.08 -30.64 21.42
C LYS A 779 -37.32 -30.81 20.52
N GLY A 780 -37.15 -30.85 19.20
CA GLY A 780 -38.20 -31.09 18.22
C GLY A 780 -39.12 -29.89 17.92
N LEU A 781 -38.70 -28.67 18.28
CA LEU A 781 -39.44 -27.43 17.99
C LEU A 781 -39.27 -26.99 16.52
N GLY A 782 -40.11 -26.07 16.04
CA GLY A 782 -40.02 -25.52 14.68
C GLY A 782 -40.59 -26.40 13.54
N LYS A 783 -40.98 -27.65 13.80
CA LYS A 783 -41.62 -28.50 12.77
C LYS A 783 -42.99 -27.94 12.36
N LYS A 784 -43.17 -27.60 11.06
CA LYS A 784 -44.50 -27.29 10.49
C LYS A 784 -45.44 -28.47 10.77
N LYS A 785 -46.58 -28.21 11.43
CA LYS A 785 -47.63 -29.23 11.58
C LYS A 785 -48.15 -29.61 10.20
N ALA A 786 -48.03 -30.88 9.82
CA ALA A 786 -48.74 -31.41 8.66
C ALA A 786 -50.24 -31.17 8.85
N GLY A 787 -50.85 -30.39 7.96
CA GLY A 787 -52.27 -30.10 8.01
C GLY A 787 -53.07 -31.38 7.83
N LYS A 788 -54.00 -31.67 8.74
CA LYS A 788 -54.99 -32.74 8.53
C LYS A 788 -55.90 -32.33 7.37
N GLY A 789 -55.59 -32.81 6.16
CA GLY A 789 -56.45 -32.67 5.00
C GLY A 789 -57.83 -33.24 5.28
N ARG A 790 -58.82 -32.36 5.41
CA ARG A 790 -60.22 -32.74 5.65
C ARG A 790 -60.84 -33.09 4.31
N VAL A 791 -60.76 -34.36 3.93
CA VAL A 791 -61.37 -34.86 2.69
C VAL A 791 -62.87 -34.63 2.73
N VAL A 792 -63.37 -33.73 1.88
CA VAL A 792 -64.80 -33.55 1.63
C VAL A 792 -65.16 -34.49 0.48
N VAL A 793 -65.84 -35.59 0.80
CA VAL A 793 -66.44 -36.46 -0.21
C VAL A 793 -67.75 -35.83 -0.64
N LEU A 794 -67.81 -35.31 -1.87
CA LEU A 794 -69.06 -35.01 -2.53
C LEU A 794 -69.70 -36.32 -2.99
N ARG A 795 -71.00 -36.47 -2.70
CA ARG A 795 -71.91 -37.48 -3.26
C ARG A 795 -72.97 -36.74 -4.08
#